data_AF-A0AA44XX49-F1
#
_entry.id   AF-A0AA44XX49-F1
#
_cell.length_a   1.000
_cell.length_b   1.000
_cell.length_c   1.000
_cell.angle_alpha   90.00
_cell.angle_beta   90.00
_cell.angle_gamma   90.00
#
_symmetry.space_group_name_H-M   'P 1'
#
loop_
_entity.id
_entity.type
_entity.pdbx_description
1 polymer ?
#
loop_
_entity_poly.entity_id
_entity_poly.type
_entity_poly.pdbx_seq_one_letter_code
_entity_poly.pdbx_strand_id
1 'polypeptide(L)'
;MIAPSAAVPGWELEVPPFHAGELAVQQRAGVTEAAGAGGRRGIRRFMPDQHRTFFAQLPLFVLGGVDAHGQPWATLRVGMPGFVTAPDPRTLRIDGDALPGDPLAGTWRPGVPFGGLGIEFDTRRRNRVNGVVRAVDGGALTVAVDQSFGNCAKYIQARKPVRVPREGERSAADAAPEVSDRLSDADRVLLAQADTFFVASANTAAAAGPARGADVSHRGGMPGFVRVDDAHTLTTPDFSGNRFFNTLGNLQLDLRAGLLFVDFDSGDLLYVAADAEIVWDGPLVASFDGAQRVVRFRVREVRRTRRVLPLRWSPVERAPQFAAATRAPAATASQTAASHVPTPASAAPSASGWRALRVAKIVDEARAIRSFHFEAADGGALPAYEAGQHLTLRVALPGGDAPAIRSYTLSDAPGAAHYRITVKREGRVSAWLHDHARAGMTLDAQMPRGRFTFDVASPRPAVLVSAGIGITPMMAMLRRALADDSAPRRVVFVHGARDAADRPFAAELARLAHADARVSLHCFDSRAQRDGAGRIDVAQLKRILPFDDYDFYLCGPAAFMRELYDGLRALNVADERIRFEAFGPSSVVRTTHRADRTSPAASVPVVFRRSARDAEWTPADGTLLEFAESRGVTVPSDCRAGSCGTCATRVLSGAVDYLHAYDAAVEPGCALLCVAQPAARAGEPLVLDR
;
A
#
# COMPACT_ATOMS: atom_id res chain seq x y z
N MET A 1 35.19 -6.55 -1.68
CA MET A 1 34.68 -5.26 -2.22
C MET A 1 33.74 -5.58 -3.38
N ILE A 2 32.45 -5.69 -3.11
CA ILE A 2 31.42 -5.81 -4.14
C ILE A 2 30.85 -4.41 -4.30
N ALA A 3 30.87 -3.89 -5.53
CA ALA A 3 30.37 -2.56 -5.84
C ALA A 3 28.92 -2.39 -5.33
N PRO A 4 28.53 -1.18 -4.87
CA PRO A 4 27.14 -0.91 -4.53
C PRO A 4 26.27 -1.30 -5.72
N SER A 5 25.31 -2.20 -5.50
CA SER A 5 24.33 -2.57 -6.52
C SER A 5 23.58 -1.30 -6.91
N ALA A 6 23.86 -0.80 -8.11
CA ALA A 6 23.24 0.39 -8.64
C ALA A 6 21.72 0.23 -8.55
N ALA A 7 21.02 1.30 -8.17
CA ALA A 7 19.56 1.36 -8.24
C ALA A 7 19.12 0.82 -9.61
N VAL A 8 18.17 -0.14 -9.64
CA VAL A 8 17.71 -0.72 -10.91
C VAL A 8 17.23 0.44 -11.78
N PRO A 9 17.93 0.75 -12.89
CA PRO A 9 17.65 1.95 -13.65
C PRO A 9 16.21 1.93 -14.13
N GLY A 10 15.59 3.10 -14.10
CA GLY A 10 14.23 3.31 -14.60
C GLY A 10 14.24 3.49 -16.12
N TRP A 11 13.48 4.46 -16.58
CA TRP A 11 13.44 4.84 -17.98
C TRP A 11 14.70 5.62 -18.37
N GLU A 12 15.45 5.08 -19.32
CA GLU A 12 16.80 5.58 -19.69
C GLU A 12 16.78 6.66 -20.79
N LEU A 13 15.63 6.92 -21.41
CA LEU A 13 15.52 7.90 -22.49
C LEU A 13 15.12 9.29 -21.98
N GLU A 14 15.60 10.33 -22.66
CA GLU A 14 15.19 11.71 -22.38
C GLU A 14 13.69 11.91 -22.63
N VAL A 15 13.18 11.36 -23.73
CA VAL A 15 11.74 11.35 -24.04
C VAL A 15 10.98 10.54 -22.98
N PRO A 16 9.79 10.98 -22.52
CA PRO A 16 8.98 10.21 -21.59
C PRO A 16 8.59 8.82 -22.12
N PRO A 17 8.29 7.84 -21.25
CA PRO A 17 7.82 6.51 -21.65
C PRO A 17 6.37 6.50 -22.17
N PHE A 18 5.78 7.68 -22.42
CA PHE A 18 4.38 7.84 -22.77
C PHE A 18 4.23 8.51 -24.12
N HIS A 19 3.26 8.06 -24.92
CA HIS A 19 2.89 8.72 -26.18
C HIS A 19 1.84 9.82 -25.97
N ALA A 20 1.56 10.59 -27.02
CA ALA A 20 0.69 11.77 -26.96
C ALA A 20 -0.72 11.49 -26.38
N GLY A 21 -1.33 10.36 -26.74
CA GLY A 21 -2.62 9.94 -26.21
C GLY A 21 -2.61 9.70 -24.69
N GLU A 22 -1.60 9.00 -24.16
CA GLU A 22 -1.45 8.81 -22.71
C GLU A 22 -1.23 10.15 -22.00
N LEU A 23 -0.38 11.02 -22.55
CA LEU A 23 -0.12 12.35 -21.99
C LEU A 23 -1.39 13.21 -21.96
N ALA A 24 -2.22 13.17 -23.00
CA ALA A 24 -3.50 13.89 -23.06
C ALA A 24 -4.48 13.39 -21.98
N VAL A 25 -4.58 12.07 -21.79
CA VAL A 25 -5.43 11.47 -20.75
C VAL A 25 -4.90 11.79 -19.35
N GLN A 26 -3.57 11.79 -19.15
CA GLN A 26 -2.92 12.17 -17.89
C GLN A 26 -3.15 13.64 -17.54
N GLN A 27 -3.06 14.52 -18.54
CA GLN A 27 -3.32 15.95 -18.39
C GLN A 27 -4.78 16.20 -18.02
N ARG A 28 -5.72 15.59 -18.74
CA ARG A 28 -7.16 15.71 -18.44
C ARG A 28 -7.50 15.17 -17.05
N ALA A 29 -6.79 14.15 -16.59
CA ALA A 29 -6.93 13.60 -15.24
C ALA A 29 -6.19 14.38 -14.15
N GLY A 30 -5.41 15.42 -14.48
CA GLY A 30 -4.67 16.22 -13.52
C GLY A 30 -3.50 15.49 -12.84
N VAL A 31 -2.90 14.49 -13.50
CA VAL A 31 -1.88 13.61 -12.89
C VAL A 31 -0.57 13.51 -13.69
N THR A 32 -0.33 14.39 -14.67
CA THR A 32 0.84 14.36 -15.56
C THR A 32 2.17 14.26 -14.81
N GLU A 33 2.38 15.08 -13.78
CA GLU A 33 3.64 15.08 -13.03
C GLU A 33 3.86 13.74 -12.29
N ALA A 34 2.83 13.27 -11.58
CA ALA A 34 2.88 12.00 -10.86
C ALA A 34 3.05 10.80 -11.79
N ALA A 35 2.36 10.80 -12.93
CA ALA A 35 2.48 9.78 -13.97
C ALA A 35 3.87 9.80 -14.62
N GLY A 36 4.39 10.99 -14.95
CA GLY A 36 5.74 11.18 -15.49
C GLY A 36 6.83 10.67 -14.54
N ALA A 37 6.78 11.08 -13.27
CA ALA A 37 7.72 10.61 -12.25
C ALA A 37 7.59 9.09 -12.00
N GLY A 38 6.36 8.58 -11.92
CA GLY A 38 6.09 7.15 -11.77
C GLY A 38 6.57 6.32 -12.95
N GLY A 39 6.31 6.78 -14.18
CA GLY A 39 6.72 6.13 -15.42
C GLY A 39 8.23 6.10 -15.57
N ARG A 40 8.92 7.23 -15.33
CA ARG A 40 10.38 7.28 -15.38
C ARG A 40 11.06 6.37 -14.35
N ARG A 41 10.43 6.12 -13.20
CA ARG A 41 10.96 5.19 -12.19
C ARG A 41 10.59 3.73 -12.48
N GLY A 42 9.37 3.48 -12.96
CA GLY A 42 8.76 2.16 -13.01
C GLY A 42 8.86 1.45 -14.36
N ILE A 43 8.85 2.19 -15.47
CA ILE A 43 8.92 1.64 -16.84
C ILE A 43 10.39 1.52 -17.25
N ARG A 44 10.73 0.33 -17.76
CA ARG A 44 12.11 -0.02 -18.14
C ARG A 44 12.15 -0.61 -19.53
N ARG A 45 13.26 -0.40 -20.24
CA ARG A 45 13.51 -1.01 -21.56
C ARG A 45 14.09 -2.42 -21.48
N PHE A 46 13.88 -3.08 -20.35
CA PHE A 46 14.30 -4.44 -20.04
C PHE A 46 13.42 -4.97 -18.91
N MET A 47 13.36 -6.28 -18.75
CA MET A 47 12.73 -6.99 -17.64
C MET A 47 13.73 -7.13 -16.49
N PRO A 48 13.46 -6.54 -15.32
CA PRO A 48 14.19 -6.88 -14.10
C PRO A 48 14.08 -8.38 -13.80
N ASP A 49 15.07 -8.94 -13.10
CA ASP A 49 15.06 -10.37 -12.73
C ASP A 49 13.78 -10.80 -12.04
N GLN A 50 13.21 -9.93 -11.20
CA GLN A 50 11.93 -10.17 -10.53
C GLN A 50 10.75 -10.40 -11.51
N HIS A 51 10.75 -9.74 -12.68
CA HIS A 51 9.75 -9.97 -13.73
C HIS A 51 10.05 -11.27 -14.47
N ARG A 52 11.33 -11.53 -14.77
CA ARG A 52 11.77 -12.75 -15.47
C ARG A 52 11.40 -14.01 -14.68
N THR A 53 11.73 -14.04 -13.38
CA THR A 53 11.35 -15.13 -12.48
C THR A 53 9.84 -15.26 -12.35
N PHE A 54 9.12 -14.13 -12.23
CA PHE A 54 7.66 -14.15 -12.14
C PHE A 54 7.02 -14.73 -13.39
N PHE A 55 7.40 -14.28 -14.59
CA PHE A 55 6.80 -14.80 -15.82
C PHE A 55 7.04 -16.30 -15.99
N ALA A 56 8.23 -16.79 -15.61
CA ALA A 56 8.54 -18.20 -15.68
C ALA A 56 7.71 -19.09 -14.75
N GLN A 57 7.16 -18.56 -13.66
CA GLN A 57 6.36 -19.37 -12.72
C GLN A 57 4.89 -19.53 -13.15
N LEU A 58 4.42 -18.71 -14.09
CA LEU A 58 2.99 -18.63 -14.41
C LEU A 58 2.52 -19.84 -15.22
N PRO A 59 1.29 -20.35 -14.97
CA PRO A 59 0.66 -21.37 -15.80
C PRO A 59 -0.12 -20.77 -16.99
N LEU A 60 -0.31 -19.44 -17.01
CA LEU A 60 -1.00 -18.72 -18.07
C LEU A 60 -0.31 -17.38 -18.34
N PHE A 61 -0.40 -16.91 -19.58
CA PHE A 61 0.12 -15.62 -19.98
C PHE A 61 -0.90 -14.94 -20.90
N VAL A 62 -1.14 -13.65 -20.70
CA VAL A 62 -2.10 -12.89 -21.50
C VAL A 62 -1.34 -12.10 -22.56
N LEU A 63 -1.81 -12.16 -23.81
CA LEU A 63 -1.19 -11.55 -24.97
C LEU A 63 -2.16 -10.52 -25.57
N GLY A 64 -1.59 -9.43 -26.06
CA GLY A 64 -2.25 -8.40 -26.85
C GLY A 64 -1.55 -8.28 -28.20
N GLY A 65 -2.32 -8.33 -29.27
CA GLY A 65 -1.81 -8.15 -30.63
C GLY A 65 -2.83 -7.44 -31.49
N VAL A 66 -2.43 -7.14 -32.72
CA VAL A 66 -3.30 -6.56 -33.75
C VAL A 66 -3.36 -7.53 -34.93
N ASP A 67 -4.56 -7.78 -35.43
CA ASP A 67 -4.75 -8.62 -36.62
C ASP A 67 -4.39 -7.87 -37.92
N ALA A 68 -4.63 -8.53 -39.06
CA ALA A 68 -4.33 -7.97 -40.38
C ALA A 68 -5.16 -6.71 -40.73
N HIS A 69 -6.30 -6.51 -40.09
CA HIS A 69 -7.16 -5.33 -40.25
C HIS A 69 -6.85 -4.23 -39.22
N GLY A 70 -5.84 -4.47 -38.37
CA GLY A 70 -5.45 -3.56 -37.30
C GLY A 70 -6.39 -3.57 -36.12
N GLN A 71 -7.28 -4.56 -35.99
CA GLN A 71 -8.13 -4.72 -34.81
C GLN A 71 -7.28 -5.31 -33.67
N PRO A 72 -7.20 -4.64 -32.50
CA PRO A 72 -6.55 -5.21 -31.33
C PRO A 72 -7.35 -6.38 -30.77
N TRP A 73 -6.68 -7.41 -30.27
CA TRP A 73 -7.28 -8.56 -29.60
C TRP A 73 -6.49 -8.93 -28.35
N ALA A 74 -7.19 -9.21 -27.26
CA ALA A 74 -6.63 -9.86 -26.08
C ALA A 74 -6.80 -11.38 -26.21
N THR A 75 -5.76 -12.15 -25.91
CA THR A 75 -5.77 -13.62 -25.97
C THR A 75 -4.88 -14.22 -24.88
N LEU A 76 -4.80 -15.55 -24.83
CA LEU A 76 -4.11 -16.31 -23.78
C LEU A 76 -3.19 -17.37 -24.38
N ARG A 77 -2.12 -17.67 -23.65
CA ARG A 77 -1.37 -18.93 -23.77
C ARG A 77 -1.35 -19.62 -22.42
N VAL A 78 -1.40 -20.95 -22.43
CA VAL A 78 -1.39 -21.78 -21.23
C VAL A 78 -0.32 -22.85 -21.41
N GLY A 79 0.51 -23.03 -20.39
CA GLY A 79 1.60 -23.99 -20.37
C GLY A 79 1.92 -24.45 -18.95
N MET A 80 2.90 -25.34 -18.83
CA MET A 80 3.48 -25.63 -17.52
C MET A 80 4.44 -24.50 -17.13
N PRO A 81 4.62 -24.20 -15.84
CA PRO A 81 5.66 -23.26 -15.39
C PRO A 81 6.98 -23.54 -16.11
N GLY A 82 7.59 -22.48 -16.65
CA GLY A 82 8.73 -22.54 -17.55
C GLY A 82 8.38 -22.41 -19.04
N PHE A 83 7.10 -22.39 -19.44
CA PHE A 83 6.72 -22.14 -20.84
C PHE A 83 6.94 -20.68 -21.27
N VAL A 84 7.00 -19.76 -20.32
CA VAL A 84 7.49 -18.40 -20.55
C VAL A 84 8.89 -18.31 -19.98
N THR A 85 9.87 -17.95 -20.81
CA THR A 85 11.26 -17.81 -20.38
C THR A 85 11.82 -16.47 -20.83
N ALA A 86 12.86 -16.02 -20.13
CA ALA A 86 13.57 -14.79 -20.48
C ALA A 86 15.08 -15.09 -20.49
N PRO A 87 15.66 -15.52 -21.63
CA PRO A 87 17.08 -15.89 -21.70
C PRO A 87 17.99 -14.72 -21.28
N ASP A 88 17.58 -13.50 -21.56
CA ASP A 88 18.22 -12.26 -21.12
C ASP A 88 17.16 -11.21 -20.73
N PRO A 89 17.55 -10.06 -20.16
CA PRO A 89 16.60 -9.02 -19.74
C PRO A 89 15.77 -8.37 -20.87
N ARG A 90 16.16 -8.51 -22.14
CA ARG A 90 15.51 -7.87 -23.29
C ARG A 90 14.83 -8.85 -24.24
N THR A 91 14.86 -10.14 -23.93
CA THR A 91 14.24 -11.18 -24.74
C THR A 91 13.25 -11.97 -23.90
N LEU A 92 12.01 -12.09 -24.37
CA LEU A 92 10.98 -12.94 -23.79
C LEU A 92 10.61 -14.02 -24.81
N ARG A 93 10.63 -15.29 -24.39
CA ARG A 93 10.15 -16.42 -25.18
C ARG A 93 8.89 -16.99 -24.53
N ILE A 94 7.86 -17.25 -25.34
CA ILE A 94 6.57 -17.80 -24.91
C ILE A 94 6.30 -19.03 -25.78
N ASP A 95 6.40 -20.22 -25.19
CA ASP A 95 6.08 -21.48 -25.86
C ASP A 95 4.57 -21.78 -25.82
N GLY A 96 4.13 -22.71 -26.68
CA GLY A 96 2.76 -23.21 -26.71
C GLY A 96 1.85 -22.57 -27.77
N ASP A 97 0.92 -23.37 -28.26
CA ASP A 97 0.05 -23.03 -29.39
C ASP A 97 -1.13 -22.12 -29.02
N ALA A 98 -1.73 -21.57 -30.06
CA ALA A 98 -3.02 -20.91 -29.95
C ALA A 98 -4.09 -21.83 -29.37
N LEU A 99 -4.91 -21.27 -28.48
CA LEU A 99 -6.14 -21.95 -28.08
C LEU A 99 -7.10 -21.97 -29.29
N PRO A 100 -7.94 -23.00 -29.44
CA PRO A 100 -8.94 -23.01 -30.49
C PRO A 100 -9.83 -21.76 -30.42
N GLY A 101 -10.13 -21.18 -31.58
CA GLY A 101 -10.92 -19.94 -31.68
C GLY A 101 -10.16 -18.63 -31.40
N ASP A 102 -8.85 -18.68 -31.08
CA ASP A 102 -8.02 -17.50 -30.84
C ASP A 102 -8.01 -16.56 -32.06
N PRO A 103 -8.47 -15.30 -31.94
CA PRO A 103 -8.52 -14.34 -33.06
C PRO A 103 -7.13 -13.95 -33.57
N LEU A 104 -6.06 -14.21 -32.80
CA LEU A 104 -4.67 -13.97 -33.22
C LEU A 104 -3.97 -15.25 -33.69
N ALA A 105 -4.68 -16.37 -33.87
CA ALA A 105 -4.11 -17.56 -34.47
C ALA A 105 -3.59 -17.25 -35.89
N GLY A 106 -2.31 -17.55 -36.14
CA GLY A 106 -1.66 -17.31 -37.43
C GLY A 106 -1.31 -15.85 -37.76
N THR A 107 -1.56 -14.88 -36.85
CA THR A 107 -1.25 -13.46 -37.12
C THR A 107 0.18 -13.06 -36.73
N TRP A 108 0.78 -13.79 -35.77
CA TRP A 108 2.11 -13.54 -35.26
C TRP A 108 3.19 -13.74 -36.33
N ARG A 109 4.02 -12.72 -36.54
CA ARG A 109 5.17 -12.75 -37.46
C ARG A 109 6.21 -11.71 -37.03
N PRO A 110 7.48 -11.84 -37.43
CA PRO A 110 8.49 -10.84 -37.10
C PRO A 110 8.05 -9.41 -37.44
N GLY A 111 8.29 -8.47 -36.53
CA GLY A 111 7.97 -7.05 -36.68
C GLY A 111 6.59 -6.63 -36.18
N VAL A 112 5.67 -7.56 -35.86
CA VAL A 112 4.36 -7.17 -35.32
C VAL A 112 4.47 -6.73 -33.85
N PRO A 113 3.74 -5.68 -33.44
CA PRO A 113 3.68 -5.26 -32.05
C PRO A 113 3.11 -6.35 -31.15
N PHE A 114 3.61 -6.39 -29.92
CA PHE A 114 3.23 -7.35 -28.90
C PHE A 114 3.00 -6.62 -27.56
N GLY A 115 1.85 -6.90 -26.94
CA GLY A 115 1.58 -6.58 -25.54
C GLY A 115 1.51 -7.86 -24.72
N GLY A 116 2.09 -7.87 -23.53
CA GLY A 116 2.15 -9.04 -22.66
C GLY A 116 1.80 -8.69 -21.22
N LEU A 117 1.03 -9.56 -20.58
CA LEU A 117 0.65 -9.42 -19.19
C LEU A 117 0.77 -10.78 -18.49
N GLY A 118 1.75 -10.88 -17.61
CA GLY A 118 1.80 -11.94 -16.61
C GLY A 118 0.90 -11.57 -15.44
N ILE A 119 -0.03 -12.44 -15.08
CA ILE A 119 -0.93 -12.26 -13.94
C ILE A 119 -1.03 -13.55 -13.13
N GLU A 120 -0.81 -13.42 -11.82
CA GLU A 120 -1.02 -14.47 -10.83
C GLU A 120 -2.19 -14.06 -9.95
N PHE A 121 -3.32 -14.75 -10.12
CA PHE A 121 -4.55 -14.38 -9.43
C PHE A 121 -4.45 -14.58 -7.91
N ASP A 122 -3.85 -15.67 -7.45
CA ASP A 122 -3.70 -16.02 -6.03
C ASP A 122 -3.06 -14.88 -5.21
N THR A 123 -1.87 -14.46 -5.63
CA THR A 123 -1.11 -13.36 -5.00
C THR A 123 -1.54 -11.98 -5.49
N ARG A 124 -2.48 -11.90 -6.45
CA ARG A 124 -2.92 -10.65 -7.09
C ARG A 124 -1.75 -9.88 -7.71
N ARG A 125 -0.70 -10.57 -8.15
CA ARG A 125 0.47 -9.97 -8.77
C ARG A 125 0.28 -9.86 -10.27
N ARG A 126 0.66 -8.72 -10.85
CA ARG A 126 0.71 -8.55 -12.31
C ARG A 126 1.88 -7.69 -12.76
N ASN A 127 2.57 -8.16 -13.80
CA ASN A 127 3.63 -7.41 -14.45
C ASN A 127 3.39 -7.40 -15.96
N ARG A 128 3.70 -6.28 -16.59
CA ARG A 128 3.56 -6.06 -18.02
C ARG A 128 4.90 -6.15 -18.73
N VAL A 129 4.84 -6.59 -19.97
CA VAL A 129 5.96 -6.61 -20.91
C VAL A 129 5.43 -6.36 -22.32
N ASN A 130 5.85 -5.26 -22.94
CA ASN A 130 5.48 -4.90 -24.30
C ASN A 130 6.74 -4.91 -25.17
N GLY A 131 6.56 -5.13 -26.47
CA GLY A 131 7.67 -5.24 -27.39
C GLY A 131 7.24 -5.55 -28.81
N VAL A 132 8.14 -6.19 -29.55
CA VAL A 132 7.95 -6.58 -30.95
C VAL A 132 8.35 -8.03 -31.13
N VAL A 133 7.54 -8.79 -31.87
CA VAL A 133 7.86 -10.18 -32.22
C VAL A 133 9.12 -10.20 -33.10
N ARG A 134 10.11 -11.02 -32.72
CA ARG A 134 11.37 -11.21 -33.46
C ARG A 134 11.38 -12.49 -34.28
N ALA A 135 10.83 -13.57 -33.73
CA ALA A 135 10.76 -14.87 -34.37
C ALA A 135 9.51 -15.62 -33.94
N VAL A 136 9.05 -16.51 -34.80
CA VAL A 136 7.95 -17.45 -34.54
C VAL A 136 8.45 -18.83 -34.97
N ASP A 137 8.62 -19.74 -34.01
CA ASP A 137 9.15 -21.09 -34.22
C ASP A 137 8.05 -22.10 -33.87
N GLY A 138 7.28 -22.52 -34.87
CA GLY A 138 6.04 -23.26 -34.63
C GLY A 138 5.04 -22.40 -33.84
N GLY A 139 4.57 -22.89 -32.69
CA GLY A 139 3.70 -22.12 -31.79
C GLY A 139 4.44 -21.10 -30.91
N ALA A 140 5.77 -21.18 -30.81
CA ALA A 140 6.54 -20.36 -29.88
C ALA A 140 6.83 -18.96 -30.42
N LEU A 141 6.66 -17.96 -29.55
CA LEU A 141 6.92 -16.56 -29.85
C LEU A 141 8.20 -16.09 -29.16
N THR A 142 9.11 -15.48 -29.90
CA THR A 142 10.25 -14.75 -29.34
C THR A 142 10.02 -13.25 -29.52
N VAL A 143 10.05 -12.49 -28.42
CA VAL A 143 9.73 -11.06 -28.36
C VAL A 143 10.95 -10.28 -27.88
N ALA A 144 11.31 -9.22 -28.61
CA ALA A 144 12.23 -8.22 -28.10
C ALA A 144 11.45 -7.22 -27.25
N VAL A 145 11.87 -7.05 -26.01
CA VAL A 145 11.20 -6.22 -25.00
C VAL A 145 11.56 -4.75 -25.20
N ASP A 146 10.53 -3.91 -25.34
CA ASP A 146 10.66 -2.45 -25.38
C ASP A 146 10.29 -1.82 -24.05
N GLN A 147 9.32 -2.40 -23.33
CA GLN A 147 8.87 -1.90 -22.03
C GLN A 147 8.56 -3.05 -21.08
N SER A 148 8.94 -2.93 -19.81
CA SER A 148 8.47 -3.81 -18.74
C SER A 148 8.31 -3.05 -17.41
N PHE A 149 7.21 -3.31 -16.72
CA PHE A 149 6.86 -2.66 -15.45
C PHE A 149 5.84 -3.48 -14.65
N GLY A 150 5.84 -3.31 -13.34
CA GLY A 150 4.79 -3.85 -12.49
C GLY A 150 3.53 -2.99 -12.55
N ASN A 151 2.37 -3.61 -12.41
CA ASN A 151 1.10 -2.90 -12.23
C ASN A 151 0.55 -3.18 -10.82
N CYS A 152 -0.16 -2.21 -10.25
CA CYS A 152 -0.75 -2.33 -8.91
C CYS A 152 -1.69 -3.54 -8.83
N ALA A 153 -1.75 -4.26 -7.70
CA ALA A 153 -2.63 -5.41 -7.49
C ALA A 153 -4.13 -5.08 -7.35
N LYS A 154 -4.50 -3.79 -7.37
CA LYS A 154 -5.88 -3.32 -7.19
C LYS A 154 -6.84 -4.04 -8.15
N TYR A 155 -7.98 -4.44 -7.59
CA TYR A 155 -9.15 -5.03 -8.27
C TYR A 155 -8.94 -6.42 -8.88
N ILE A 156 -7.84 -7.11 -8.57
CA ILE A 156 -7.67 -8.53 -8.96
C ILE A 156 -8.37 -9.39 -7.89
N GLN A 157 -9.37 -10.14 -8.33
CA GLN A 157 -10.06 -11.13 -7.51
C GLN A 157 -9.17 -12.38 -7.41
N ALA A 158 -8.82 -12.82 -6.20
CA ALA A 158 -7.91 -13.94 -6.04
C ALA A 158 -8.60 -15.28 -6.26
N ARG A 159 -7.85 -16.20 -6.89
CA ARG A 159 -8.28 -17.56 -7.22
C ARG A 159 -7.06 -18.38 -7.63
N LYS A 160 -7.05 -19.67 -7.33
CA LYS A 160 -5.96 -20.59 -7.66
C LYS A 160 -6.30 -21.41 -8.90
N PRO A 161 -5.46 -21.42 -9.96
CA PRO A 161 -5.69 -22.24 -11.13
C PRO A 161 -5.44 -23.73 -10.82
N VAL A 162 -6.33 -24.59 -11.29
CA VAL A 162 -6.24 -26.05 -11.26
C VAL A 162 -6.31 -26.52 -12.70
N ARG A 163 -5.31 -27.30 -13.12
CA ARG A 163 -5.30 -27.85 -14.48
C ARG A 163 -6.31 -28.98 -14.58
N VAL A 164 -7.12 -28.95 -15.62
CA VAL A 164 -8.03 -30.05 -15.97
C VAL A 164 -7.51 -30.76 -17.21
N PRO A 165 -7.57 -32.10 -17.28
CA PRO A 165 -7.28 -32.82 -18.51
C PRO A 165 -8.14 -32.27 -19.64
N ARG A 166 -7.57 -32.08 -20.83
CA ARG A 166 -8.39 -31.89 -22.02
C ARG A 166 -9.12 -33.20 -22.25
N GLU A 167 -10.45 -33.22 -22.07
CA GLU A 167 -11.29 -34.33 -22.52
C GLU A 167 -10.92 -34.64 -23.98
N GLY A 168 -10.74 -35.93 -24.30
CA GLY A 168 -10.09 -36.44 -25.52
C GLY A 168 -10.58 -35.83 -26.84
N GLU A 169 -9.79 -36.04 -27.90
CA GLU A 169 -9.95 -35.54 -29.28
C GLU A 169 -11.36 -35.00 -29.60
N ARG A 170 -11.60 -33.73 -29.26
CA ARG A 170 -12.79 -33.03 -29.71
C ARG A 170 -12.67 -32.86 -31.22
N SER A 171 -13.76 -33.14 -31.94
CA SER A 171 -13.84 -32.87 -33.37
C SER A 171 -13.51 -31.41 -33.62
N ALA A 172 -12.81 -31.10 -34.72
CA ALA A 172 -12.54 -29.72 -35.13
C ALA A 172 -13.82 -28.87 -35.26
N ALA A 173 -14.99 -29.50 -35.46
CA ALA A 173 -16.30 -28.86 -35.46
C ALA A 173 -16.77 -28.36 -34.07
N ASP A 174 -16.41 -29.05 -32.98
CA ASP A 174 -16.75 -28.65 -31.59
C ASP A 174 -15.83 -27.55 -31.05
N ALA A 175 -14.78 -27.21 -31.80
CA ALA A 175 -13.76 -26.21 -31.45
C ALA A 175 -13.84 -24.93 -32.29
N ALA A 176 -14.76 -24.87 -33.28
CA ALA A 176 -14.98 -23.68 -34.09
C ALA A 176 -15.64 -22.56 -33.26
N PRO A 177 -15.17 -21.32 -33.36
CA PRO A 177 -15.78 -20.22 -32.62
C PRO A 177 -17.18 -19.90 -33.16
N GLU A 178 -18.14 -19.70 -32.26
CA GLU A 178 -19.43 -19.06 -32.58
C GLU A 178 -19.17 -17.57 -32.80
N VAL A 179 -19.37 -17.08 -34.03
CA VAL A 179 -19.11 -15.68 -34.40
C VAL A 179 -20.42 -14.93 -34.65
N SER A 180 -20.53 -13.72 -34.10
CA SER A 180 -21.72 -12.86 -34.18
C SER A 180 -21.32 -11.38 -34.18
N ASP A 181 -22.17 -10.50 -34.70
CA ASP A 181 -22.02 -9.03 -34.60
C ASP A 181 -22.71 -8.44 -33.35
N ARG A 182 -23.33 -9.30 -32.54
CA ARG A 182 -24.10 -8.94 -31.34
C ARG A 182 -23.95 -9.96 -30.22
N LEU A 183 -24.15 -9.50 -28.99
CA LEU A 183 -24.17 -10.31 -27.77
C LEU A 183 -25.44 -11.16 -27.71
N SER A 184 -25.26 -12.48 -27.64
CA SER A 184 -26.35 -13.42 -27.35
C SER A 184 -26.77 -13.35 -25.88
N ASP A 185 -27.94 -13.88 -25.52
CA ASP A 185 -28.39 -13.90 -24.12
C ASP A 185 -27.39 -14.64 -23.20
N ALA A 186 -26.78 -15.70 -23.70
CA ALA A 186 -25.75 -16.45 -22.97
C ALA A 186 -24.47 -15.62 -22.75
N ASP A 187 -24.12 -14.73 -23.68
CA ASP A 187 -22.98 -13.83 -23.52
C ASP A 187 -23.30 -12.75 -22.49
N ARG A 188 -24.52 -12.22 -22.51
CA ARG A 188 -24.95 -11.19 -21.54
C ARG A 188 -24.94 -11.71 -20.11
N VAL A 189 -25.35 -12.97 -19.90
CA VAL A 189 -25.28 -13.62 -18.59
C VAL A 189 -23.82 -13.75 -18.13
N LEU A 190 -22.94 -14.23 -19.01
CA LEU A 190 -21.51 -14.34 -18.71
C LEU A 190 -20.90 -12.98 -18.34
N LEU A 191 -21.16 -11.95 -19.15
CA LEU A 191 -20.65 -10.59 -18.93
C LEU A 191 -21.16 -10.00 -17.63
N ALA A 192 -22.44 -10.18 -17.29
CA ALA A 192 -23.01 -9.68 -16.04
C ALA A 192 -22.40 -10.37 -14.80
N GLN A 193 -21.97 -11.63 -14.92
CA GLN A 193 -21.31 -12.37 -13.85
C GLN A 193 -19.80 -12.17 -13.80
N ALA A 194 -19.21 -11.67 -14.89
CA ALA A 194 -17.78 -11.45 -14.98
C ALA A 194 -17.32 -10.47 -13.87
N ASP A 195 -16.23 -10.86 -13.21
CA ASP A 195 -15.52 -10.01 -12.25
C ASP A 195 -14.13 -9.58 -12.78
N THR A 196 -13.78 -10.08 -13.97
CA THR A 196 -12.49 -9.91 -14.63
C THR A 196 -12.68 -9.91 -16.14
N PHE A 197 -11.97 -9.02 -16.84
CA PHE A 197 -11.72 -9.14 -18.27
C PHE A 197 -10.35 -8.57 -18.64
N PHE A 198 -9.88 -8.89 -19.84
CA PHE A 198 -8.68 -8.32 -20.41
C PHE A 198 -9.03 -7.42 -21.59
N VAL A 199 -8.33 -6.30 -21.74
CA VAL A 199 -8.52 -5.36 -22.84
C VAL A 199 -7.21 -5.14 -23.57
N ALA A 200 -7.22 -5.44 -24.86
CA ALA A 200 -6.17 -5.06 -25.80
C ALA A 200 -6.53 -3.75 -26.48
N SER A 201 -5.51 -2.92 -26.66
CA SER A 201 -5.55 -1.67 -27.42
C SER A 201 -4.19 -1.46 -28.07
N ALA A 202 -4.10 -0.61 -29.08
CA ALA A 202 -2.82 -0.38 -29.74
C ALA A 202 -2.68 1.07 -30.22
N ASN A 203 -1.43 1.52 -30.26
CA ASN A 203 -1.02 2.70 -30.99
C ASN A 203 0.22 2.33 -31.83
N THR A 204 -0.02 2.01 -33.09
CA THR A 204 1.03 1.56 -34.01
C THR A 204 1.66 2.69 -34.82
N ALA A 205 1.25 3.94 -34.59
CA ALA A 205 1.78 5.11 -35.28
C ALA A 205 3.26 5.34 -34.94
N ALA A 206 4.06 5.69 -35.94
CA ALA A 206 5.49 5.97 -35.76
C ALA A 206 5.74 7.13 -34.76
N ALA A 207 4.85 8.12 -34.72
CA ALA A 207 4.91 9.26 -33.81
C ALA A 207 4.83 8.87 -32.31
N ALA A 208 4.40 7.64 -31.98
CA ALA A 208 4.40 7.14 -30.61
C ALA A 208 5.81 6.77 -30.10
N GLY A 209 6.81 6.72 -30.99
CA GLY A 209 8.21 6.51 -30.61
C GLY A 209 8.42 5.25 -29.75
N PRO A 210 9.16 5.34 -28.63
CA PRO A 210 9.38 4.20 -27.73
C PRO A 210 8.14 3.65 -27.01
N ALA A 211 7.00 4.37 -27.07
CA ALA A 211 5.72 3.94 -26.51
C ALA A 211 4.76 3.38 -27.58
N ARG A 212 5.24 3.23 -28.82
CA ARG A 212 4.51 2.57 -29.91
C ARG A 212 4.30 1.09 -29.58
N GLY A 213 3.10 0.57 -29.86
CA GLY A 213 2.89 -0.87 -29.90
C GLY A 213 1.47 -1.32 -29.58
N ALA A 214 1.33 -2.61 -29.30
CA ALA A 214 0.13 -3.20 -28.74
C ALA A 214 0.27 -3.33 -27.22
N ASP A 215 -0.86 -3.33 -26.53
CA ASP A 215 -0.94 -3.33 -25.07
C ASP A 215 -2.11 -4.22 -24.63
N VAL A 216 -1.95 -4.98 -23.53
CA VAL A 216 -3.05 -5.78 -22.94
C VAL A 216 -3.14 -5.63 -21.44
N SER A 217 -4.30 -5.21 -20.93
CA SER A 217 -4.54 -4.82 -19.53
C SER A 217 -5.60 -5.67 -18.88
N HIS A 218 -5.45 -5.94 -17.60
CA HIS A 218 -6.49 -6.53 -16.76
C HIS A 218 -7.44 -5.45 -16.23
N ARG A 219 -8.74 -5.73 -16.28
CA ARG A 219 -9.80 -4.96 -15.61
C ARG A 219 -10.57 -5.91 -14.70
N GLY A 220 -10.84 -5.47 -13.47
CA GLY A 220 -11.58 -6.26 -12.50
C GLY A 220 -12.51 -5.41 -11.66
N GLY A 221 -13.55 -6.05 -11.15
CA GLY A 221 -14.63 -5.44 -10.40
C GLY A 221 -15.47 -6.49 -9.70
N MET A 222 -16.54 -6.08 -9.03
CA MET A 222 -17.57 -7.02 -8.59
C MET A 222 -18.43 -7.47 -9.78
N PRO A 223 -19.03 -8.67 -9.77
CA PRO A 223 -20.06 -9.04 -10.75
C PRO A 223 -21.07 -7.88 -10.93
N GLY A 224 -21.37 -7.56 -12.19
CA GLY A 224 -22.13 -6.37 -12.59
C GLY A 224 -21.29 -5.13 -12.92
N PHE A 225 -19.97 -5.13 -12.67
CA PHE A 225 -19.10 -4.02 -13.09
C PHE A 225 -18.98 -3.90 -14.62
N VAL A 226 -19.22 -5.00 -15.33
CA VAL A 226 -19.45 -5.00 -16.78
C VAL A 226 -20.95 -4.92 -16.97
N ARG A 227 -21.44 -3.70 -17.20
CA ARG A 227 -22.86 -3.47 -17.44
C ARG A 227 -23.16 -3.68 -18.91
N VAL A 228 -24.03 -4.62 -19.22
CA VAL A 228 -24.56 -4.80 -20.56
C VAL A 228 -25.75 -3.85 -20.72
N ASP A 229 -25.61 -2.83 -21.57
CA ASP A 229 -26.69 -1.86 -21.80
C ASP A 229 -27.68 -2.41 -22.85
N ASP A 230 -27.17 -3.09 -23.89
CA ASP A 230 -27.99 -3.76 -24.92
C ASP A 230 -27.18 -4.86 -25.69
N ALA A 231 -27.69 -5.33 -26.83
CA ALA A 231 -27.05 -6.36 -27.66
C ALA A 231 -25.70 -5.94 -28.26
N HIS A 232 -25.46 -4.65 -28.38
CA HIS A 232 -24.31 -4.05 -29.05
C HIS A 232 -23.53 -3.10 -28.14
N THR A 233 -23.96 -2.89 -26.90
CA THR A 233 -23.34 -1.91 -26.00
C THR A 233 -23.07 -2.52 -24.64
N LEU A 234 -21.81 -2.38 -24.19
CA LEU A 234 -21.40 -2.70 -22.84
C LEU A 234 -20.56 -1.57 -22.25
N THR A 235 -20.66 -1.37 -20.94
CA THR A 235 -20.06 -0.25 -20.23
C THR A 235 -19.30 -0.75 -19.01
N THR A 236 -18.09 -0.22 -18.80
CA THR A 236 -17.23 -0.61 -17.68
C THR A 236 -16.63 0.61 -16.98
N PRO A 237 -16.48 0.60 -15.65
CA PRO A 237 -15.80 1.67 -14.92
C PRO A 237 -14.28 1.57 -15.06
N ASP A 238 -13.62 2.72 -15.10
CA ASP A 238 -12.17 2.84 -14.91
C ASP A 238 -11.91 3.36 -13.50
N PHE A 239 -11.37 2.47 -12.66
CA PHE A 239 -11.02 2.76 -11.28
C PHE A 239 -9.60 3.29 -11.12
N SER A 240 -9.26 3.77 -9.92
CA SER A 240 -7.93 4.31 -9.62
C SER A 240 -6.79 3.29 -9.86
N GLY A 241 -5.85 3.63 -10.74
CA GLY A 241 -4.72 2.77 -11.11
C GLY A 241 -3.34 3.40 -10.85
N ASN A 242 -2.33 2.92 -11.59
CA ASN A 242 -0.97 3.49 -11.58
C ASN A 242 -0.84 4.81 -12.35
N ARG A 243 -1.94 5.32 -12.92
CA ARG A 243 -2.04 6.61 -13.64
C ARG A 243 -1.24 6.67 -14.94
N PHE A 244 -0.78 5.54 -15.49
CA PHE A 244 -0.06 5.51 -16.77
C PHE A 244 -1.00 5.66 -17.97
N PHE A 245 -2.23 5.16 -17.84
CA PHE A 245 -3.28 5.24 -18.86
C PHE A 245 -2.94 4.59 -20.20
N ASN A 246 -2.15 3.51 -20.24
CA ASN A 246 -1.77 2.84 -21.50
C ASN A 246 -2.98 2.47 -22.36
N THR A 247 -4.02 1.86 -21.77
CA THR A 247 -5.25 1.55 -22.51
C THR A 247 -5.98 2.81 -22.98
N LEU A 248 -6.29 3.74 -22.07
CA LEU A 248 -7.11 4.91 -22.39
C LEU A 248 -6.37 5.87 -23.35
N GLY A 249 -5.05 5.96 -23.25
CA GLY A 249 -4.21 6.73 -24.15
C GLY A 249 -4.21 6.17 -25.56
N ASN A 250 -4.17 4.84 -25.72
CA ASN A 250 -4.39 4.20 -27.02
C ASN A 250 -5.80 4.50 -27.54
N LEU A 251 -6.83 4.32 -26.71
CA LEU A 251 -8.23 4.55 -27.08
C LEU A 251 -8.55 6.01 -27.43
N GLN A 252 -7.76 6.96 -26.94
CA GLN A 252 -7.86 8.37 -27.31
C GLN A 252 -7.44 8.63 -28.78
N LEU A 253 -6.63 7.74 -29.37
CA LEU A 253 -6.09 7.87 -30.73
C LEU A 253 -6.68 6.85 -31.71
N ASP A 254 -7.01 5.64 -31.23
CA ASP A 254 -7.66 4.58 -31.99
C ASP A 254 -8.77 3.96 -31.14
N LEU A 255 -10.02 4.13 -31.54
CA LEU A 255 -11.17 3.70 -30.75
C LEU A 255 -11.25 2.17 -30.62
N ARG A 256 -10.56 1.41 -31.48
CA ARG A 256 -10.69 -0.05 -31.50
C ARG A 256 -10.08 -0.70 -30.26
N ALA A 257 -10.85 -1.57 -29.64
CA ALA A 257 -10.48 -2.37 -28.48
C ALA A 257 -10.83 -3.85 -28.72
N GLY A 258 -10.02 -4.74 -28.16
CA GLY A 258 -10.31 -6.17 -28.12
C GLY A 258 -10.46 -6.64 -26.68
N LEU A 259 -11.64 -7.10 -26.29
CA LEU A 259 -11.91 -7.59 -24.95
C LEU A 259 -11.85 -9.12 -24.94
N LEU A 260 -11.38 -9.68 -23.83
CA LEU A 260 -11.42 -11.10 -23.56
C LEU A 260 -12.02 -11.33 -22.18
N PHE A 261 -13.10 -12.11 -22.15
CA PHE A 261 -13.73 -12.61 -20.95
C PHE A 261 -13.45 -14.10 -20.82
N VAL A 262 -13.15 -14.51 -19.59
CA VAL A 262 -12.90 -15.90 -19.23
C VAL A 262 -14.02 -16.36 -18.32
N ASP A 263 -14.73 -17.40 -18.72
CA ASP A 263 -15.57 -18.14 -17.79
C ASP A 263 -14.68 -19.08 -16.97
N PHE A 264 -14.43 -18.69 -15.72
CA PHE A 264 -13.55 -19.45 -14.83
C PHE A 264 -14.14 -20.80 -14.38
N ASP A 265 -15.45 -21.00 -14.52
CA ASP A 265 -16.14 -22.24 -14.12
C ASP A 265 -16.18 -23.23 -15.29
N SER A 266 -16.55 -22.76 -16.48
CA SER A 266 -16.70 -23.64 -17.65
C SER A 266 -15.44 -23.73 -18.53
N GLY A 267 -14.52 -22.76 -18.44
CA GLY A 267 -13.38 -22.62 -19.34
C GLY A 267 -13.73 -22.11 -20.73
N ASP A 268 -14.92 -21.52 -20.90
CA ASP A 268 -15.31 -20.78 -22.10
C ASP A 268 -14.48 -19.49 -22.24
N LEU A 269 -14.19 -19.11 -23.48
CA LEU A 269 -13.57 -17.84 -23.83
C LEU A 269 -14.54 -17.04 -24.71
N LEU A 270 -14.74 -15.77 -24.36
CA LEU A 270 -15.53 -14.82 -25.13
C LEU A 270 -14.64 -13.63 -25.53
N TYR A 271 -14.37 -13.52 -26.82
CA TYR A 271 -13.64 -12.40 -27.41
C TYR A 271 -14.63 -11.39 -27.97
N VAL A 272 -14.39 -10.10 -27.75
CA VAL A 272 -15.25 -9.02 -28.24
C VAL A 272 -14.40 -7.94 -28.90
N ALA A 273 -14.55 -7.73 -30.21
CA ALA A 273 -14.06 -6.52 -30.88
C ALA A 273 -15.08 -5.41 -30.69
N ALA A 274 -14.62 -4.23 -30.28
CA ALA A 274 -15.49 -3.08 -30.03
C ALA A 274 -14.80 -1.76 -30.35
N ASP A 275 -15.60 -0.72 -30.63
CA ASP A 275 -15.14 0.66 -30.62
C ASP A 275 -15.45 1.27 -29.24
N ALA A 276 -14.45 1.90 -28.62
CA ALA A 276 -14.51 2.43 -27.27
C ALA A 276 -14.72 3.96 -27.24
N GLU A 277 -15.48 4.43 -26.26
CA GLU A 277 -15.73 5.84 -25.97
C GLU A 277 -15.44 6.09 -24.49
N ILE A 278 -14.56 7.06 -24.18
CA ILE A 278 -14.22 7.44 -22.80
C ILE A 278 -15.20 8.52 -22.33
N VAL A 279 -16.02 8.19 -21.33
CA VAL A 279 -16.95 9.12 -20.67
C VAL A 279 -16.33 9.58 -19.36
N TRP A 280 -16.09 10.89 -19.25
CA TRP A 280 -15.26 11.47 -18.19
C TRP A 280 -16.03 11.88 -16.94
N ASP A 281 -17.28 12.31 -17.13
CA ASP A 281 -18.12 12.88 -16.07
C ASP A 281 -19.60 12.62 -16.39
N GLY A 282 -20.47 13.06 -15.47
CA GLY A 282 -21.92 12.98 -15.62
C GLY A 282 -22.58 11.75 -14.99
N PRO A 283 -23.90 11.58 -15.21
CA PRO A 283 -24.72 10.58 -14.51
C PRO A 283 -24.24 9.13 -14.73
N LEU A 284 -23.68 8.85 -15.90
CA LEU A 284 -23.13 7.54 -16.22
C LEU A 284 -21.95 7.18 -15.32
N VAL A 285 -21.01 8.11 -15.11
CA VAL A 285 -19.86 7.87 -14.23
C VAL A 285 -20.32 7.74 -12.78
N ALA A 286 -21.25 8.60 -12.34
CA ALA A 286 -21.83 8.54 -10.99
C ALA A 286 -22.60 7.23 -10.71
N SER A 287 -23.03 6.50 -11.75
CA SER A 287 -23.70 5.20 -11.60
C SER A 287 -22.78 4.05 -11.18
N PHE A 288 -21.46 4.23 -11.23
CA PHE A 288 -20.48 3.25 -10.78
C PHE A 288 -19.71 3.77 -9.57
N ASP A 289 -19.91 3.15 -8.40
CA ASP A 289 -19.22 3.57 -7.19
C ASP A 289 -17.70 3.44 -7.33
N GLY A 290 -16.97 4.50 -6.95
CA GLY A 290 -15.52 4.60 -7.07
C GLY A 290 -14.96 4.78 -8.49
N ALA A 291 -15.79 4.82 -9.54
CA ALA A 291 -15.33 5.07 -10.90
C ALA A 291 -14.77 6.49 -11.06
N GLN A 292 -13.61 6.61 -11.70
CA GLN A 292 -13.01 7.91 -12.03
C GLN A 292 -13.46 8.42 -13.40
N ARG A 293 -13.95 7.50 -14.23
CA ARG A 293 -14.47 7.65 -15.58
C ARG A 293 -15.04 6.30 -16.01
N VAL A 294 -15.70 6.27 -17.15
CA VAL A 294 -16.33 5.07 -17.70
C VAL A 294 -15.89 4.89 -19.15
N VAL A 295 -15.74 3.64 -19.58
CA VAL A 295 -15.52 3.29 -20.99
C VAL A 295 -16.76 2.57 -21.50
N ARG A 296 -17.40 3.14 -22.53
CA ARG A 296 -18.48 2.51 -23.28
C ARG A 296 -17.89 1.82 -24.50
N PHE A 297 -18.26 0.57 -24.73
CA PHE A 297 -17.82 -0.24 -25.86
C PHE A 297 -19.01 -0.57 -26.75
N ARG A 298 -18.91 -0.21 -28.03
CA ARG A 298 -19.84 -0.61 -29.09
C ARG A 298 -19.31 -1.86 -29.76
N VAL A 299 -19.97 -2.98 -29.54
CA VAL A 299 -19.64 -4.30 -30.07
C VAL A 299 -19.72 -4.31 -31.59
N ARG A 300 -18.68 -4.85 -32.20
CA ARG A 300 -18.57 -5.06 -33.66
C ARG A 300 -18.56 -6.54 -34.01
N GLU A 301 -17.91 -7.34 -33.17
CA GLU A 301 -17.78 -8.77 -33.37
C GLU A 301 -17.62 -9.46 -32.01
N VAL A 302 -18.24 -10.62 -31.88
CA VAL A 302 -18.19 -11.50 -30.72
C VAL A 302 -17.75 -12.87 -31.23
N ARG A 303 -16.75 -13.46 -30.59
CA ARG A 303 -16.34 -14.85 -30.82
C ARG A 303 -16.41 -15.62 -29.51
N ARG A 304 -17.23 -16.65 -29.46
CA ARG A 304 -17.30 -17.55 -28.29
C ARG A 304 -16.70 -18.89 -28.64
N THR A 305 -15.86 -19.42 -27.75
CA THR A 305 -15.33 -20.78 -27.87
C THR A 305 -15.48 -21.51 -26.55
N ARG A 306 -16.12 -22.67 -26.57
CA ARG A 306 -16.58 -23.34 -25.37
C ARG A 306 -15.55 -24.31 -24.81
N ARG A 307 -15.31 -24.24 -23.49
CA ARG A 307 -14.45 -25.17 -22.71
C ARG A 307 -13.04 -25.38 -23.27
N VAL A 308 -12.47 -24.39 -23.97
CA VAL A 308 -11.14 -24.51 -24.60
C VAL A 308 -9.98 -24.26 -23.65
N LEU A 309 -10.24 -23.56 -22.54
CA LEU A 309 -9.25 -23.24 -21.53
C LEU A 309 -9.03 -24.44 -20.60
N PRO A 310 -7.81 -25.03 -20.54
CA PRO A 310 -7.54 -26.25 -19.77
C PRO A 310 -7.21 -25.94 -18.30
N LEU A 311 -7.83 -24.91 -17.74
CA LEU A 311 -7.69 -24.46 -16.36
C LEU A 311 -9.08 -24.25 -15.78
N ARG A 312 -9.24 -24.58 -14.50
CA ARG A 312 -10.37 -24.22 -13.64
C ARG A 312 -9.82 -23.49 -12.43
N TRP A 313 -10.68 -22.87 -11.63
CA TRP A 313 -10.23 -22.06 -10.52
C TRP A 313 -10.90 -22.43 -9.21
N SER A 314 -10.19 -22.19 -8.12
CA SER A 314 -10.80 -22.20 -6.79
C SER A 314 -11.92 -21.16 -6.71
N PRO A 315 -12.81 -21.27 -5.70
CA PRO A 315 -13.72 -20.18 -5.35
C PRO A 315 -12.99 -18.84 -5.24
N VAL A 316 -13.69 -17.77 -5.65
CA VAL A 316 -13.13 -16.42 -5.70
C VAL A 316 -13.00 -15.81 -4.30
N GLU A 317 -11.83 -15.26 -4.00
CA GLU A 317 -11.59 -14.41 -2.83
C GLU A 317 -11.54 -12.95 -3.28
N ARG A 318 -12.40 -12.12 -2.69
CA ARG A 318 -12.60 -10.75 -3.17
C ARG A 318 -11.36 -9.88 -3.02
N ALA A 319 -11.15 -8.97 -3.95
CA ALA A 319 -10.13 -7.94 -3.84
C ALA A 319 -10.44 -7.05 -2.62
N PRO A 320 -9.42 -6.56 -1.87
CA PRO A 320 -9.64 -5.78 -0.65
C PRO A 320 -10.54 -4.55 -0.83
N GLN A 321 -10.51 -3.95 -2.02
CA GLN A 321 -11.32 -2.78 -2.36
C GLN A 321 -12.81 -3.07 -2.33
N PHE A 322 -13.20 -4.34 -2.50
CA PHE A 322 -14.58 -4.80 -2.52
C PHE A 322 -14.98 -5.60 -1.29
N ALA A 323 -14.06 -5.83 -0.35
CA ALA A 323 -14.33 -6.62 0.86
C ALA A 323 -15.33 -5.93 1.81
N ALA A 324 -15.28 -4.59 1.90
CA ALA A 324 -16.15 -3.79 2.76
C ALA A 324 -17.62 -3.70 2.27
N ALA A 325 -17.86 -3.84 0.96
CA ALA A 325 -19.19 -3.75 0.34
C ALA A 325 -20.14 -4.91 0.74
N THR A 326 -19.64 -5.90 1.49
CA THR A 326 -20.41 -7.06 1.96
C THR A 326 -21.02 -6.92 3.35
N ARG A 327 -20.80 -5.81 4.08
CA ARG A 327 -21.61 -5.53 5.27
C ARG A 327 -22.95 -4.96 4.84
N ALA A 328 -23.84 -5.83 4.36
CA ALA A 328 -25.27 -5.51 4.39
C ALA A 328 -25.66 -5.18 5.84
N PRO A 329 -26.53 -4.18 6.08
CA PRO A 329 -27.03 -3.89 7.42
C PRO A 329 -27.77 -5.14 7.89
N ALA A 330 -27.31 -5.77 8.97
CA ALA A 330 -28.06 -6.83 9.59
C ALA A 330 -29.43 -6.28 9.94
N ALA A 331 -30.45 -6.84 9.29
CA ALA A 331 -31.85 -6.57 9.54
C ALA A 331 -32.15 -6.69 11.04
N THR A 332 -32.99 -5.79 11.51
CA THR A 332 -33.67 -5.84 12.80
C THR A 332 -34.32 -7.21 12.99
N ALA A 333 -33.63 -8.10 13.69
CA ALA A 333 -34.18 -9.34 14.22
C ALA A 333 -34.23 -9.22 15.75
N SER A 334 -35.46 -9.31 16.25
CA SER A 334 -35.88 -9.17 17.63
C SER A 334 -35.01 -9.99 18.61
N GLN A 335 -34.42 -9.31 19.59
CA GLN A 335 -33.81 -9.95 20.75
C GLN A 335 -34.91 -10.36 21.73
N THR A 336 -35.22 -11.65 21.78
CA THR A 336 -35.85 -12.25 22.96
C THR A 336 -34.78 -12.93 23.81
N ALA A 337 -34.55 -12.31 24.98
CA ALA A 337 -34.11 -12.85 26.27
C ALA A 337 -33.28 -14.14 26.30
N ALA A 338 -32.02 -14.00 26.75
CA ALA A 338 -31.41 -14.95 27.69
C ALA A 338 -30.24 -14.30 28.46
N SER A 339 -30.43 -14.22 29.78
CA SER A 339 -29.41 -14.45 30.83
C SER A 339 -28.38 -13.37 31.11
N HIS A 340 -28.79 -12.50 32.03
CA HIS A 340 -28.00 -11.63 32.88
C HIS A 340 -26.85 -12.38 33.61
N VAL A 341 -25.61 -11.91 33.44
CA VAL A 341 -24.52 -12.11 34.41
C VAL A 341 -24.08 -10.72 34.87
N PRO A 342 -24.07 -10.39 36.18
CA PRO A 342 -23.84 -9.02 36.62
C PRO A 342 -22.38 -8.62 36.45
N THR A 343 -22.15 -7.55 35.70
CA THR A 343 -20.87 -6.84 35.65
C THR A 343 -20.74 -5.97 36.92
N PRO A 344 -19.63 -6.02 37.68
CA PRO A 344 -19.43 -5.05 38.75
C PRO A 344 -19.24 -3.66 38.17
N ALA A 345 -19.79 -2.68 38.89
CA ALA A 345 -19.91 -1.29 38.51
C ALA A 345 -18.57 -0.66 38.06
N SER A 346 -18.66 -0.04 36.88
CA SER A 346 -17.77 1.00 36.37
C SER A 346 -17.40 2.01 37.46
N ALA A 347 -16.13 2.06 37.83
CA ALA A 347 -15.55 3.20 38.53
C ALA A 347 -15.58 4.43 37.60
N ALA A 348 -16.07 5.55 38.12
CA ALA A 348 -16.21 6.81 37.40
C ALA A 348 -14.88 7.28 36.75
N PRO A 349 -14.89 7.86 35.55
CA PRO A 349 -13.70 8.44 34.94
C PRO A 349 -13.18 9.61 35.79
N SER A 350 -11.89 9.61 36.09
CA SER A 350 -11.23 10.77 36.70
C SER A 350 -11.33 11.95 35.73
N ALA A 351 -11.72 13.12 36.26
CA ALA A 351 -11.99 14.34 35.49
C ALA A 351 -10.79 14.93 34.73
N SER A 352 -9.60 14.31 34.77
CA SER A 352 -8.36 14.85 34.22
C SER A 352 -7.82 14.11 32.98
N GLY A 353 -8.38 12.96 32.59
CA GLY A 353 -7.84 12.16 31.47
C GLY A 353 -6.45 11.54 31.73
N TRP A 354 -5.95 11.62 32.97
CA TRP A 354 -4.72 11.01 33.46
C TRP A 354 -5.06 9.94 34.50
N ARG A 355 -4.39 8.79 34.40
CA ARG A 355 -4.49 7.68 35.36
C ARG A 355 -3.11 7.36 35.90
N ALA A 356 -3.03 7.18 37.21
CA ALA A 356 -1.83 6.76 37.91
C ALA A 356 -1.49 5.29 37.60
N LEU A 357 -0.29 5.04 37.09
CA LEU A 357 0.25 3.72 36.84
C LEU A 357 1.48 3.47 37.72
N ARG A 358 1.55 2.28 38.34
CA ARG A 358 2.68 1.85 39.15
C ARG A 358 3.70 1.11 38.29
N VAL A 359 4.97 1.49 38.37
CA VAL A 359 6.09 0.74 37.77
C VAL A 359 6.25 -0.56 38.53
N ALA A 360 5.81 -1.68 37.95
CA ALA A 360 5.90 -3.00 38.56
C ALA A 360 7.32 -3.58 38.44
N LYS A 361 7.96 -3.40 37.28
CA LYS A 361 9.27 -3.97 36.98
C LYS A 361 10.04 -3.13 35.97
N ILE A 362 11.36 -3.11 36.10
CA ILE A 362 12.28 -2.52 35.13
C ILE A 362 13.24 -3.61 34.63
N VAL A 363 13.50 -3.67 33.32
CA VAL A 363 14.40 -4.65 32.68
C VAL A 363 15.40 -3.91 31.80
N ASP A 364 16.69 -4.20 31.94
CA ASP A 364 17.72 -3.76 31.00
C ASP A 364 17.66 -4.62 29.74
N GLU A 365 17.31 -4.01 28.60
CA GLU A 365 17.10 -4.73 27.33
C GLU A 365 18.35 -4.72 26.45
N ALA A 366 19.05 -3.59 26.42
CA ALA A 366 20.25 -3.35 25.63
C ALA A 366 20.99 -2.12 26.14
N ARG A 367 22.13 -1.78 25.52
CA ARG A 367 22.89 -0.57 25.86
C ARG A 367 21.99 0.67 25.80
N ALA A 368 21.86 1.36 26.93
CA ALA A 368 21.03 2.55 27.08
C ALA A 368 19.54 2.36 26.73
N ILE A 369 19.00 1.14 26.83
CA ILE A 369 17.58 0.83 26.59
C ILE A 369 17.02 -0.01 27.74
N ARG A 370 15.91 0.45 28.31
CA ARG A 370 15.22 -0.21 29.44
C ARG A 370 13.74 -0.40 29.14
N SER A 371 13.18 -1.54 29.52
CA SER A 371 11.74 -1.78 29.57
C SER A 371 11.18 -1.43 30.94
N PHE A 372 10.03 -0.76 30.96
CA PHE A 372 9.26 -0.42 32.16
C PHE A 372 7.89 -1.08 32.04
N HIS A 373 7.58 -1.94 33.01
CA HIS A 373 6.29 -2.61 33.10
C HIS A 373 5.40 -1.88 34.08
N PHE A 374 4.15 -1.62 33.69
CA PHE A 374 3.19 -0.85 34.45
C PHE A 374 1.94 -1.66 34.75
N GLU A 375 1.44 -1.46 35.96
CA GLU A 375 0.13 -1.91 36.43
C GLU A 375 -0.69 -0.69 36.84
N ALA A 376 -2.01 -0.83 36.91
CA ALA A 376 -2.83 0.24 37.44
C ALA A 376 -2.53 0.45 38.94
N ALA A 377 -2.27 1.69 39.35
CA ALA A 377 -1.96 1.97 40.76
C ALA A 377 -3.16 1.67 41.67
N ASP A 378 -4.38 1.80 41.14
CA ASP A 378 -5.65 1.49 41.80
C ASP A 378 -6.00 -0.02 41.84
N GLY A 379 -5.15 -0.89 41.26
CA GLY A 379 -5.37 -2.34 41.19
C GLY A 379 -6.44 -2.78 40.19
N GLY A 380 -7.07 -1.85 39.46
CA GLY A 380 -8.06 -2.16 38.44
C GLY A 380 -7.44 -2.67 37.13
N ALA A 381 -8.29 -3.16 36.23
CA ALA A 381 -7.85 -3.59 34.90
C ALA A 381 -7.29 -2.42 34.08
N LEU A 382 -6.27 -2.70 33.28
CA LEU A 382 -5.76 -1.77 32.28
C LEU A 382 -6.64 -1.84 31.01
N PRO A 383 -6.98 -0.70 30.39
CA PRO A 383 -7.70 -0.69 29.13
C PRO A 383 -7.00 -1.52 28.03
N ALA A 384 -7.78 -2.15 27.17
CA ALA A 384 -7.24 -2.78 25.97
C ALA A 384 -6.65 -1.73 25.01
N TYR A 385 -5.72 -2.16 24.16
CA TYR A 385 -5.07 -1.34 23.14
C TYR A 385 -4.79 -2.17 21.89
N GLU A 386 -4.55 -1.51 20.76
CA GLU A 386 -4.13 -2.17 19.53
C GLU A 386 -2.60 -2.19 19.39
N ALA A 387 -2.07 -3.26 18.80
CA ALA A 387 -0.63 -3.41 18.61
C ALA A 387 -0.05 -2.29 17.74
N GLY A 388 0.86 -1.51 18.31
CA GLY A 388 1.45 -0.32 17.69
C GLY A 388 1.00 1.02 18.31
N GLN A 389 -0.03 1.02 19.16
CA GLN A 389 -0.40 2.20 19.96
C GLN A 389 0.67 2.57 21.00
N HIS A 390 0.63 3.81 21.46
CA HIS A 390 1.54 4.39 22.44
C HIS A 390 0.84 4.83 23.72
N LEU A 391 1.62 4.90 24.79
CA LEU A 391 1.24 5.40 26.10
C LEU A 391 1.90 6.76 26.34
N THR A 392 1.10 7.77 26.66
CA THR A 392 1.57 9.13 26.96
C THR A 392 1.77 9.29 28.46
N LEU A 393 3.01 9.53 28.89
CA LEU A 393 3.40 9.73 30.27
C LEU A 393 3.58 11.21 30.60
N ARG A 394 3.24 11.59 31.83
CA ARG A 394 3.54 12.88 32.43
C ARG A 394 4.55 12.70 33.56
N VAL A 395 5.66 13.44 33.48
CA VAL A 395 6.80 13.31 34.40
C VAL A 395 7.19 14.69 34.93
N ALA A 396 7.21 14.84 36.26
CA ALA A 396 7.78 16.00 36.91
C ALA A 396 9.31 15.93 36.87
N LEU A 397 9.95 16.84 36.12
CA LEU A 397 11.41 16.90 36.04
C LEU A 397 11.95 17.81 37.15
N PRO A 398 13.06 17.45 37.82
CA PRO A 398 13.71 18.31 38.80
C PRO A 398 14.07 19.68 38.20
N GLY A 399 13.71 20.76 38.90
CA GLY A 399 14.02 22.14 38.50
C GLY A 399 13.15 22.72 37.37
N GLY A 400 11.99 22.14 37.06
CA GLY A 400 11.02 22.70 36.12
C GLY A 400 9.67 23.00 36.78
N ASP A 401 9.05 24.13 36.41
CA ASP A 401 7.75 24.56 36.94
C ASP A 401 6.55 23.78 36.35
N ALA A 402 6.75 23.08 35.24
CA ALA A 402 5.71 22.31 34.54
C ALA A 402 6.17 20.86 34.24
N PRO A 403 5.26 19.87 34.31
CA PRO A 403 5.58 18.48 34.04
C PRO A 403 5.82 18.25 32.54
N ALA A 404 6.83 17.46 32.19
CA ALA A 404 7.13 17.08 30.83
C ALA A 404 6.25 15.90 30.39
N ILE A 405 5.69 15.97 29.18
CA ILE A 405 4.81 14.94 28.62
C ILE A 405 5.49 14.26 27.43
N ARG A 406 5.58 12.93 27.43
CA ARG A 406 6.18 12.15 26.33
C ARG A 406 5.44 10.84 26.07
N SER A 407 5.38 10.45 24.81
CA SER A 407 4.70 9.24 24.36
C SER A 407 5.72 8.14 24.03
N TYR A 408 5.40 6.91 24.44
CA TYR A 408 6.22 5.72 24.19
C TYR A 408 5.33 4.60 23.69
N THR A 409 5.69 3.96 22.59
CA THR A 409 4.96 2.80 22.05
C THR A 409 4.85 1.69 23.09
N LEU A 410 3.66 1.11 23.23
CA LEU A 410 3.45 -0.11 24.00
C LEU A 410 4.12 -1.27 23.26
N SER A 411 5.14 -1.87 23.87
CA SER A 411 6.05 -2.80 23.22
C SER A 411 5.72 -4.28 23.47
N ASP A 412 4.53 -4.58 24.02
CA ASP A 412 4.07 -5.96 24.28
C ASP A 412 2.74 -6.25 23.56
N ALA A 413 2.21 -7.46 23.74
CA ALA A 413 0.96 -7.90 23.16
C ALA A 413 -0.24 -7.13 23.75
N PRO A 414 -1.19 -6.69 22.91
CA PRO A 414 -2.55 -6.38 23.33
C PRO A 414 -3.16 -7.47 24.22
N GLY A 415 -3.81 -7.08 25.32
CA GLY A 415 -4.49 -8.01 26.23
C GLY A 415 -3.62 -8.58 27.36
N ALA A 416 -2.35 -8.19 27.45
CA ALA A 416 -1.54 -8.48 28.64
C ALA A 416 -2.12 -7.77 29.89
N ALA A 417 -1.95 -8.39 31.07
CA ALA A 417 -2.38 -7.82 32.35
C ALA A 417 -1.58 -6.57 32.77
N HIS A 418 -0.54 -6.22 32.03
CA HIS A 418 0.34 -5.08 32.29
C HIS A 418 0.63 -4.34 30.98
N TYR A 419 1.02 -3.07 31.08
CA TYR A 419 1.61 -2.34 29.96
C TYR A 419 3.13 -2.46 30.00
N ARG A 420 3.79 -2.54 28.85
CA ARG A 420 5.24 -2.46 28.71
C ARG A 420 5.57 -1.32 27.76
N ILE A 421 6.43 -0.39 28.19
CA ILE A 421 7.11 0.53 27.27
C ILE A 421 8.60 0.23 27.31
N THR A 422 9.30 0.52 26.23
CA THR A 422 10.75 0.31 26.16
C THR A 422 11.42 1.57 25.66
N VAL A 423 12.31 2.13 26.48
CA VAL A 423 12.78 3.50 26.39
C VAL A 423 14.28 3.52 26.20
N LYS A 424 14.72 4.13 25.09
CA LYS A 424 16.12 4.48 24.86
C LYS A 424 16.45 5.79 25.59
N ARG A 425 17.61 5.88 26.23
CA ARG A 425 18.09 7.08 26.93
C ARG A 425 18.53 8.15 25.92
N GLU A 426 17.58 8.99 25.49
CA GLU A 426 17.78 10.02 24.47
C GLU A 426 16.85 11.22 24.70
N GLY A 427 17.28 12.16 25.55
CA GLY A 427 16.51 13.34 25.95
C GLY A 427 16.17 13.40 27.44
N ARG A 428 15.55 14.50 27.87
CA ARG A 428 15.33 14.84 29.30
C ARG A 428 14.47 13.81 30.04
N VAL A 429 13.29 13.48 29.50
CA VAL A 429 12.37 12.52 30.15
C VAL A 429 12.91 11.09 30.14
N SER A 430 13.51 10.66 29.03
CA SER A 430 14.12 9.33 28.97
C SER A 430 15.33 9.21 29.91
N ALA A 431 16.15 10.26 30.05
CA ALA A 431 17.24 10.27 31.04
C ALA A 431 16.68 10.19 32.45
N TRP A 432 15.63 10.97 32.75
CA TRP A 432 14.96 10.90 34.04
C TRP A 432 14.41 9.50 34.34
N LEU A 433 13.74 8.85 33.38
CA LEU A 433 13.23 7.49 33.54
C LEU A 433 14.36 6.48 33.83
N HIS A 434 15.50 6.61 33.15
CA HIS A 434 16.65 5.74 33.38
C HIS A 434 17.28 5.99 34.76
N ASP A 435 17.39 7.24 35.18
CA ASP A 435 18.16 7.62 36.35
C ASP A 435 17.32 7.55 37.64
N HIS A 436 16.01 7.82 37.58
CA HIS A 436 15.16 8.03 38.76
C HIS A 436 13.97 7.08 38.88
N ALA A 437 13.43 6.52 37.79
CA ALA A 437 12.31 5.60 37.93
C ALA A 437 12.73 4.31 38.63
N ARG A 438 11.91 3.80 39.54
CA ARG A 438 12.13 2.58 40.33
C ARG A 438 10.84 1.78 40.42
N ALA A 439 10.95 0.48 40.64
CA ALA A 439 9.78 -0.34 40.94
C ALA A 439 9.04 0.22 42.17
N GLY A 440 7.71 0.21 42.13
CA GLY A 440 6.83 0.83 43.12
C GLY A 440 6.51 2.30 42.87
N MET A 441 7.29 3.01 42.04
CA MET A 441 7.01 4.41 41.70
C MET A 441 5.73 4.53 40.87
N THR A 442 4.96 5.60 41.11
CA THR A 442 3.76 5.91 40.32
C THR A 442 4.05 7.02 39.31
N LEU A 443 3.59 6.85 38.08
CA LEU A 443 3.64 7.85 37.01
C LEU A 443 2.24 8.03 36.42
N ASP A 444 1.90 9.26 36.06
CA ASP A 444 0.63 9.53 35.38
C ASP A 444 0.73 9.20 33.90
N ALA A 445 -0.28 8.50 33.39
CA ALA A 445 -0.41 8.16 31.99
C ALA A 445 -1.81 8.45 31.45
N GLN A 446 -1.90 8.80 30.16
CA GLN A 446 -3.16 8.80 29.44
C GLN A 446 -3.49 7.38 28.96
N MET A 447 -4.74 7.17 28.51
CA MET A 447 -5.11 5.93 27.84
C MET A 447 -4.26 5.70 26.57
N PRO A 448 -4.00 4.43 26.18
CA PRO A 448 -3.33 4.13 24.93
C PRO A 448 -4.02 4.74 23.71
N ARG A 449 -3.24 5.30 22.79
CA ARG A 449 -3.71 5.96 21.56
C ARG A 449 -2.72 5.76 20.41
N GLY A 450 -3.09 6.19 19.21
CA GLY A 450 -2.27 6.11 18.01
C GLY A 450 -2.96 5.35 16.88
N ARG A 451 -2.54 5.67 15.64
CA ARG A 451 -3.10 5.14 14.39
C ARG A 451 -2.18 4.15 13.66
N PHE A 452 -0.94 4.02 14.11
CA PHE A 452 -0.01 3.05 13.54
C PHE A 452 -0.27 1.68 14.17
N THR A 453 -1.34 1.02 13.72
CA THR A 453 -1.78 -0.26 14.29
C THR A 453 -1.62 -1.41 13.32
N PHE A 454 -1.48 -2.62 13.86
CA PHE A 454 -1.41 -3.85 13.08
C PHE A 454 -2.77 -4.17 12.44
N ASP A 455 -2.80 -4.27 11.11
CA ASP A 455 -4.01 -4.65 10.38
C ASP A 455 -4.24 -6.16 10.49
N VAL A 456 -5.01 -6.56 11.50
CA VAL A 456 -5.39 -7.96 11.76
C VAL A 456 -6.31 -8.55 10.69
N ALA A 457 -6.98 -7.72 9.89
CA ALA A 457 -7.91 -8.18 8.86
C ALA A 457 -7.19 -8.52 7.54
N SER A 458 -5.95 -8.03 7.33
CA SER A 458 -5.20 -8.29 6.11
C SER A 458 -4.59 -9.70 6.11
N PRO A 459 -4.88 -10.53 5.08
CA PRO A 459 -4.31 -11.88 4.95
C PRO A 459 -2.88 -11.87 4.37
N ARG A 460 -2.40 -10.73 3.88
CA ARG A 460 -1.07 -10.59 3.25
C ARG A 460 0.03 -10.86 4.26
N PRO A 461 1.17 -11.48 3.91
CA PRO A 461 2.29 -11.53 4.84
C PRO A 461 2.72 -10.12 5.28
N ALA A 462 3.05 -9.96 6.56
CA ALA A 462 3.52 -8.68 7.12
C ALA A 462 5.05 -8.61 7.06
N VAL A 463 5.58 -7.50 6.58
CA VAL A 463 7.01 -7.20 6.64
C VAL A 463 7.21 -6.08 7.66
N LEU A 464 7.70 -6.46 8.84
CA LEU A 464 7.96 -5.56 9.97
C LEU A 464 9.41 -5.10 9.92
N VAL A 465 9.64 -3.86 9.49
CA VAL A 465 10.99 -3.33 9.25
C VAL A 465 11.30 -2.22 10.25
N SER A 466 12.31 -2.44 11.09
CA SER A 466 12.68 -1.47 12.13
C SER A 466 14.16 -1.20 12.24
N ALA A 467 14.49 -0.03 12.80
CA ALA A 467 15.87 0.32 13.15
C ALA A 467 15.96 0.95 14.55
N GLY A 468 16.87 0.45 15.37
CA GLY A 468 17.08 0.89 16.76
C GLY A 468 15.81 0.77 17.60
N ILE A 469 15.44 1.83 18.32
CA ILE A 469 14.27 1.79 19.22
C ILE A 469 12.93 1.68 18.48
N GLY A 470 12.88 1.91 17.16
CA GLY A 470 11.68 1.69 16.33
C GLY A 470 11.20 0.22 16.27
N ILE A 471 11.91 -0.70 16.91
CA ILE A 471 11.50 -2.09 17.11
C ILE A 471 10.30 -2.25 18.05
N THR A 472 10.01 -1.26 18.91
CA THR A 472 8.94 -1.35 19.91
C THR A 472 7.54 -1.61 19.31
N PRO A 473 7.04 -0.88 18.29
CA PRO A 473 5.79 -1.25 17.64
C PRO A 473 5.88 -2.63 16.99
N MET A 474 7.02 -2.97 16.38
CA MET A 474 7.17 -4.25 15.68
C MET A 474 7.06 -5.44 16.62
N MET A 475 7.54 -5.33 17.86
CA MET A 475 7.35 -6.37 18.88
C MET A 475 5.88 -6.58 19.24
N ALA A 476 5.13 -5.49 19.44
CA ALA A 476 3.70 -5.57 19.71
C ALA A 476 2.94 -6.19 18.53
N MET A 477 3.27 -5.79 17.30
CA MET A 477 2.68 -6.30 16.06
C MET A 477 3.00 -7.78 15.85
N LEU A 478 4.26 -8.21 16.05
CA LEU A 478 4.67 -9.60 15.97
C LEU A 478 3.87 -10.45 16.97
N ARG A 479 3.85 -10.05 18.25
CA ARG A 479 3.11 -10.79 19.27
C ARG A 479 1.61 -10.89 18.97
N ARG A 480 1.02 -9.81 18.46
CA ARG A 480 -0.39 -9.83 18.04
C ARG A 480 -0.62 -10.79 16.87
N ALA A 481 0.27 -10.82 15.89
CA ALA A 481 0.17 -11.73 14.75
C ALA A 481 0.26 -13.21 15.15
N LEU A 482 1.07 -13.52 16.17
CA LEU A 482 1.27 -14.89 16.66
C LEU A 482 0.20 -15.34 17.67
N ALA A 483 -0.61 -14.42 18.19
CA ALA A 483 -1.68 -14.75 19.14
C ALA A 483 -2.93 -15.34 18.47
N ASP A 484 -3.06 -15.22 17.15
CA ASP A 484 -4.19 -15.74 16.38
C ASP A 484 -3.77 -16.94 15.53
N ASP A 485 -4.20 -18.13 15.95
CA ASP A 485 -3.96 -19.37 15.21
C ASP A 485 -5.03 -19.66 14.16
N SER A 486 -6.15 -18.93 14.16
CA SER A 486 -7.26 -19.13 13.22
C SER A 486 -7.00 -18.50 11.85
N ALA A 487 -6.13 -17.49 11.80
CA ALA A 487 -5.73 -16.80 10.58
C ALA A 487 -4.19 -16.67 10.51
N PRO A 488 -3.46 -17.77 10.23
CA PRO A 488 -2.01 -17.79 10.31
C PRO A 488 -1.38 -16.90 9.24
N ARG A 489 -0.90 -15.72 9.66
CA ARG A 489 -0.23 -14.74 8.81
C ARG A 489 1.29 -14.89 8.89
N ARG A 490 1.95 -15.09 7.76
CA ARG A 490 3.43 -15.10 7.70
C ARG A 490 3.98 -13.72 8.06
N VAL A 491 5.03 -13.67 8.88
CA VAL A 491 5.68 -12.42 9.32
C VAL A 491 7.16 -12.47 8.96
N VAL A 492 7.63 -11.49 8.18
CA VAL A 492 9.06 -11.26 7.94
C VAL A 492 9.50 -10.11 8.84
N PHE A 493 10.32 -10.42 9.84
CA PHE A 493 10.81 -9.46 10.82
C PHE A 493 12.23 -9.03 10.45
N VAL A 494 12.41 -7.76 10.11
CA VAL A 494 13.68 -7.20 9.66
C VAL A 494 14.11 -6.09 10.61
N HIS A 495 15.22 -6.28 11.33
CA HIS A 495 15.66 -5.33 12.35
C HIS A 495 17.12 -4.89 12.18
N GLY A 496 17.35 -3.58 12.23
CA GLY A 496 18.67 -2.96 12.11
C GLY A 496 19.14 -2.35 13.43
N ALA A 497 20.37 -2.65 13.82
CA ALA A 497 21.05 -2.02 14.96
C ALA A 497 22.46 -1.52 14.57
N ARG A 498 23.13 -0.84 15.50
CA ARG A 498 24.54 -0.49 15.33
C ARG A 498 25.38 -1.76 15.47
N ASP A 499 25.26 -2.41 16.63
CA ASP A 499 25.90 -3.66 16.99
C ASP A 499 24.92 -4.56 17.75
N ALA A 500 25.31 -5.82 18.00
CA ALA A 500 24.49 -6.77 18.75
C ALA A 500 24.11 -6.27 20.17
N ALA A 501 24.98 -5.47 20.81
CA ALA A 501 24.73 -4.88 22.12
C ALA A 501 23.67 -3.76 22.14
N ASP A 502 23.28 -3.26 20.97
CA ASP A 502 22.26 -2.22 20.79
C ASP A 502 20.89 -2.81 20.37
N ARG A 503 20.74 -4.15 20.36
CA ARG A 503 19.50 -4.85 19.97
C ARG A 503 18.64 -5.19 21.20
N PRO A 504 17.60 -4.41 21.51
CA PRO A 504 16.66 -4.79 22.56
C PRO A 504 15.88 -6.04 22.14
N PHE A 505 15.35 -6.81 23.10
CA PHE A 505 14.54 -8.02 22.85
C PHE A 505 15.23 -9.16 22.10
N ALA A 506 16.57 -9.15 21.93
CA ALA A 506 17.25 -10.14 21.08
C ALA A 506 16.94 -11.60 21.44
N ALA A 507 16.95 -11.94 22.73
CA ALA A 507 16.62 -13.28 23.21
C ALA A 507 15.14 -13.63 23.01
N GLU A 508 14.25 -12.66 23.24
CA GLU A 508 12.80 -12.82 23.05
C GLU A 508 12.46 -13.07 21.58
N LEU A 509 13.04 -12.29 20.67
CA LEU A 509 12.86 -12.43 19.23
C LEU A 509 13.38 -13.77 18.71
N ALA A 510 14.57 -14.19 19.13
CA ALA A 510 15.12 -15.48 18.74
C ALA A 510 14.21 -16.63 19.19
N ARG A 511 13.68 -16.56 20.42
CA ARG A 511 12.75 -17.56 20.94
C ARG A 511 11.43 -17.60 20.17
N LEU A 512 10.83 -16.43 19.87
CA LEU A 512 9.59 -16.36 19.10
C LEU A 512 9.78 -16.89 17.67
N ALA A 513 10.87 -16.51 17.01
CA ALA A 513 11.18 -16.97 15.65
C ALA A 513 11.48 -18.47 15.58
N HIS A 514 12.08 -19.04 16.64
CA HIS A 514 12.32 -20.48 16.71
C HIS A 514 11.04 -21.28 17.02
N ALA A 515 10.14 -20.72 17.82
CA ALA A 515 8.91 -21.39 18.24
C ALA A 515 7.83 -21.41 17.16
N ASP A 516 7.84 -20.47 16.21
CA ASP A 516 6.79 -20.33 15.21
C ASP A 516 7.35 -20.20 13.78
N ALA A 517 7.07 -21.22 12.96
CA ALA A 517 7.53 -21.29 11.57
C ALA A 517 6.97 -20.18 10.66
N ARG A 518 5.94 -19.43 11.11
CA ARG A 518 5.41 -18.26 10.39
C ARG A 518 6.40 -17.09 10.39
N VAL A 519 7.40 -17.08 11.28
CA VAL A 519 8.32 -15.95 11.47
C VAL A 519 9.64 -16.17 10.73
N SER A 520 9.97 -15.27 9.81
CA SER A 520 11.30 -15.18 9.19
C SER A 520 12.06 -14.00 9.80
N LEU A 521 13.07 -14.26 10.62
CA LEU A 521 13.83 -13.23 11.35
C LEU A 521 15.14 -12.87 10.63
N HIS A 522 15.36 -11.58 10.40
CA HIS A 522 16.54 -11.04 9.74
C HIS A 522 17.07 -9.84 10.52
N CYS A 523 18.29 -9.96 11.07
CA CYS A 523 18.91 -8.90 11.87
C CYS A 523 20.19 -8.39 11.20
N PHE A 524 20.32 -7.06 11.12
CA PHE A 524 21.43 -6.37 10.47
C PHE A 524 22.17 -5.48 11.46
N ASP A 525 23.50 -5.57 11.45
CA ASP A 525 24.38 -4.70 12.23
C ASP A 525 25.14 -3.78 11.27
N SER A 526 24.96 -2.48 11.43
CA SER A 526 25.58 -1.48 10.55
C SER A 526 27.08 -1.30 10.77
N ARG A 527 27.63 -1.78 11.91
CA ARG A 527 29.07 -1.69 12.23
C ARG A 527 29.79 -3.05 12.26
N ALA A 528 29.09 -4.15 12.05
CA ALA A 528 29.73 -5.46 11.97
C ALA A 528 30.65 -5.55 10.73
N GLN A 529 31.74 -6.31 10.84
CA GLN A 529 32.68 -6.53 9.74
C GLN A 529 32.56 -7.98 9.21
N ARG A 530 31.36 -8.38 8.76
CA ARG A 530 31.07 -9.71 8.19
C ARG A 530 30.14 -9.60 6.98
N ASP A 531 30.08 -10.63 6.13
CA ASP A 531 29.09 -10.70 5.05
C ASP A 531 27.66 -10.67 5.62
N GLY A 532 26.82 -9.78 5.09
CA GLY A 532 25.50 -9.45 5.65
C GLY A 532 25.51 -8.29 6.67
N ALA A 533 26.66 -7.67 6.91
CA ALA A 533 26.73 -6.39 7.61
C ALA A 533 26.27 -5.22 6.73
N GLY A 534 25.82 -4.15 7.37
CA GLY A 534 25.37 -2.93 6.69
C GLY A 534 24.01 -2.45 7.16
N ARG A 535 23.59 -1.29 6.65
CA ARG A 535 22.26 -0.73 6.93
C ARG A 535 21.21 -1.46 6.10
N ILE A 536 19.99 -1.57 6.64
CA ILE A 536 18.84 -2.06 5.90
C ILE A 536 18.48 -1.09 4.79
N ASP A 537 18.48 -1.60 3.57
CA ASP A 537 18.07 -0.92 2.35
C ASP A 537 17.17 -1.85 1.51
N VAL A 538 16.70 -1.34 0.37
CA VAL A 538 15.84 -2.12 -0.53
C VAL A 538 16.58 -3.30 -1.19
N ALA A 539 17.90 -3.24 -1.36
CA ALA A 539 18.67 -4.35 -1.89
C ALA A 539 18.73 -5.52 -0.88
N GLN A 540 18.85 -5.22 0.42
CA GLN A 540 18.74 -6.22 1.49
C GLN A 540 17.34 -6.83 1.53
N LEU A 541 16.28 -6.01 1.45
CA LEU A 541 14.92 -6.53 1.39
C LEU A 541 14.71 -7.47 0.19
N LYS A 542 15.29 -7.17 -0.99
CA LYS A 542 15.16 -8.04 -2.18
C LYS A 542 15.81 -9.40 -2.03
N ARG A 543 16.82 -9.52 -1.19
CA ARG A 543 17.48 -10.81 -0.90
C ARG A 543 16.66 -11.68 0.04
N ILE A 544 15.80 -11.06 0.85
CA ILE A 544 14.98 -11.72 1.87
C ILE A 544 13.58 -12.01 1.34
N LEU A 545 13.04 -11.09 0.55
CA LEU A 545 11.68 -11.12 0.07
C LEU A 545 11.67 -11.53 -1.40
N PRO A 546 10.97 -12.61 -1.79
CA PRO A 546 10.44 -12.68 -3.14
C PRO A 546 9.40 -11.57 -3.22
N PHE A 547 9.74 -10.37 -3.71
CA PHE A 547 8.82 -9.22 -3.66
C PHE A 547 7.46 -9.59 -4.30
N ASP A 548 6.48 -9.78 -3.43
CA ASP A 548 5.14 -10.34 -3.64
C ASP A 548 4.11 -9.43 -2.92
N ASP A 549 2.86 -9.90 -2.71
CA ASP A 549 1.80 -9.11 -2.08
C ASP A 549 1.96 -8.94 -0.55
N TYR A 550 2.80 -7.99 -0.12
CA TYR A 550 3.10 -7.70 1.28
C TYR A 550 2.44 -6.43 1.83
N ASP A 551 2.18 -6.41 3.15
CA ASP A 551 2.02 -5.17 3.93
C ASP A 551 3.33 -4.81 4.63
N PHE A 552 3.83 -3.61 4.40
CA PHE A 552 5.05 -3.09 5.03
C PHE A 552 4.72 -2.18 6.21
N TYR A 553 5.42 -2.42 7.32
CA TYR A 553 5.38 -1.59 8.53
C TYR A 553 6.79 -1.08 8.81
N LEU A 554 7.02 0.23 8.74
CA LEU A 554 8.34 0.82 8.90
C LEU A 554 8.40 1.68 10.17
N CYS A 555 9.41 1.50 11.01
CA CYS A 555 9.64 2.39 12.15
C CYS A 555 11.14 2.51 12.47
N GLY A 556 11.65 3.75 12.50
CA GLY A 556 13.06 4.01 12.77
C GLY A 556 13.45 5.46 12.49
N PRO A 557 14.74 5.76 12.27
CA PRO A 557 15.18 7.10 11.90
C PRO A 557 14.55 7.57 10.58
N ALA A 558 14.32 8.88 10.45
CA ALA A 558 13.63 9.47 9.30
C ALA A 558 14.28 9.16 7.95
N ALA A 559 15.62 9.25 7.87
CA ALA A 559 16.36 8.94 6.65
C ALA A 559 16.17 7.48 6.24
N PHE A 560 16.23 6.56 7.21
CA PHE A 560 16.02 5.13 7.01
C PHE A 560 14.60 4.83 6.49
N MET A 561 13.57 5.39 7.13
CA MET A 561 12.20 5.18 6.67
C MET A 561 11.94 5.78 5.30
N ARG A 562 12.51 6.96 4.99
CA ARG A 562 12.35 7.62 3.69
C ARG A 562 12.98 6.81 2.56
N GLU A 563 14.22 6.36 2.76
CA GLU A 563 14.95 5.53 1.80
C GLU A 563 14.19 4.23 1.49
N LEU A 564 13.69 3.54 2.53
CA LEU A 564 12.88 2.34 2.34
C LEU A 564 11.54 2.65 1.67
N TYR A 565 10.83 3.70 2.09
CA TYR A 565 9.58 4.11 1.46
C TYR A 565 9.79 4.38 -0.04
N ASP A 566 10.74 5.23 -0.40
CA ASP A 566 11.02 5.60 -1.79
C ASP A 566 11.42 4.38 -2.63
N GLY A 567 12.26 3.50 -2.08
CA GLY A 567 12.65 2.28 -2.77
C GLY A 567 11.49 1.28 -2.93
N LEU A 568 10.62 1.11 -1.92
CA LEU A 568 9.41 0.28 -2.04
C LEU A 568 8.44 0.86 -3.09
N ARG A 569 8.28 2.19 -3.12
CA ARG A 569 7.49 2.87 -4.16
C ARG A 569 8.11 2.72 -5.55
N ALA A 570 9.44 2.72 -5.67
CA ALA A 570 10.16 2.44 -6.92
C ALA A 570 10.01 0.99 -7.39
N LEU A 571 9.73 0.06 -6.46
CA LEU A 571 9.31 -1.32 -6.74
C LEU A 571 7.79 -1.45 -6.95
N ASN A 572 7.09 -0.33 -7.06
CA ASN A 572 5.66 -0.26 -7.32
C ASN A 572 4.78 -0.91 -6.23
N VAL A 573 5.30 -1.01 -4.99
CA VAL A 573 4.47 -1.31 -3.82
C VAL A 573 3.45 -0.20 -3.65
N ALA A 574 2.17 -0.55 -3.56
CA ALA A 574 1.09 0.42 -3.40
C ALA A 574 1.28 1.23 -2.11
N ASP A 575 1.02 2.54 -2.16
CA ASP A 575 1.25 3.43 -1.02
C ASP A 575 0.45 3.02 0.22
N GLU A 576 -0.78 2.56 0.02
CA GLU A 576 -1.68 2.13 1.08
C GLU A 576 -1.18 0.87 1.82
N ARG A 577 -0.16 0.19 1.27
CA ARG A 577 0.47 -1.00 1.86
C ARG A 577 1.76 -0.67 2.61
N ILE A 578 2.19 0.60 2.62
CA ILE A 578 3.38 1.04 3.33
C ILE A 578 2.93 1.92 4.51
N ARG A 579 2.83 1.31 5.69
CA ARG A 579 2.52 1.99 6.94
C ARG A 579 3.81 2.32 7.65
N PHE A 580 3.91 3.50 8.25
CA PHE A 580 5.09 3.89 9.00
C PHE A 580 4.76 4.83 10.15
N GLU A 581 5.62 4.82 11.18
CA GLU A 581 5.55 5.73 12.32
C GLU A 581 6.94 6.28 12.63
N ALA A 582 6.98 7.59 12.91
CA ALA A 582 8.20 8.29 13.27
C ALA A 582 8.15 8.74 14.74
N PHE A 583 9.29 8.61 15.41
CA PHE A 583 9.44 9.10 16.78
C PHE A 583 10.01 10.52 16.75
N GLY A 584 9.22 11.47 17.26
CA GLY A 584 9.59 12.89 17.29
C GLY A 584 9.38 13.61 15.94
N PRO A 585 9.97 14.81 15.78
CA PRO A 585 9.66 15.75 14.69
C PRO A 585 10.13 15.32 13.28
N SER A 586 10.64 14.11 13.13
CA SER A 586 11.32 13.64 11.91
C SER A 586 10.52 12.53 11.23
N SER A 587 9.33 12.85 10.74
CA SER A 587 8.52 11.93 9.93
C SER A 587 8.92 11.93 8.46
N VAL A 588 8.64 10.81 7.78
CA VAL A 588 8.59 10.78 6.32
C VAL A 588 7.32 11.56 5.92
N VAL A 589 7.49 12.54 5.04
CA VAL A 589 6.44 13.47 4.63
C VAL A 589 5.83 12.92 3.34
N ARG A 590 4.55 12.53 3.33
CA ARG A 590 3.88 11.99 2.13
C ARG A 590 3.56 13.08 1.12
N THR A 591 3.24 14.26 1.62
CA THR A 591 2.92 15.47 0.86
C THR A 591 3.71 16.63 1.46
N THR A 592 4.61 17.24 0.68
CA THR A 592 5.45 18.33 1.18
C THR A 592 4.63 19.59 1.45
N HIS A 593 4.16 19.76 2.67
CA HIS A 593 3.91 21.10 3.21
C HIS A 593 5.24 21.65 3.72
N ARG A 594 5.75 22.66 3.01
CA ARG A 594 7.07 23.25 3.26
C ARG A 594 7.05 23.97 4.61
N ALA A 595 8.01 23.68 5.47
CA ALA A 595 8.30 24.51 6.64
C ALA A 595 8.97 25.80 6.15
N ASP A 596 8.37 26.95 6.42
CA ASP A 596 9.08 28.23 6.33
C ASP A 596 9.92 28.37 7.61
N ARG A 597 11.22 28.08 7.46
CA ARG A 597 12.20 28.25 8.54
C ARG A 597 12.59 29.72 8.64
N THR A 598 11.83 30.47 9.40
CA THR A 598 12.18 31.81 9.88
C THR A 598 12.73 31.72 11.30
N SER A 599 13.63 32.65 11.67
CA SER A 599 14.12 32.75 13.04
C SER A 599 12.94 32.93 14.00
N PRO A 600 12.90 32.22 15.14
CA PRO A 600 11.80 32.36 16.09
C PRO A 600 11.71 33.81 16.56
N ALA A 601 10.48 34.29 16.78
CA ALA A 601 10.25 35.58 17.40
C ALA A 601 10.89 35.62 18.80
N ALA A 602 11.44 36.77 19.21
CA ALA A 602 12.11 36.91 20.50
C ALA A 602 11.13 36.73 21.68
N SER A 603 9.92 37.29 21.55
CA SER A 603 8.78 37.13 22.46
C SER A 603 7.52 37.47 21.68
N VAL A 604 6.43 36.72 21.89
CA VAL A 604 5.12 37.00 21.26
C VAL A 604 4.01 36.83 22.29
N PRO A 605 3.11 37.81 22.44
CA PRO A 605 1.88 37.62 23.21
C PRO A 605 1.00 36.59 22.51
N VAL A 606 0.68 35.49 23.21
CA VAL A 606 -0.21 34.44 22.73
C VAL A 606 -1.48 34.44 23.56
N VAL A 607 -2.63 34.55 22.91
CA VAL A 607 -3.95 34.60 23.54
C VAL A 607 -4.77 33.36 23.14
N PHE A 608 -5.18 32.59 24.12
CA PHE A 608 -6.14 31.51 24.00
C PHE A 608 -7.54 32.06 24.35
N ARG A 609 -8.32 32.39 23.31
CA ARG A 609 -9.54 33.21 23.42
C ARG A 609 -10.66 32.58 24.25
N ARG A 610 -10.95 31.29 24.09
CA ARG A 610 -12.08 30.62 24.79
C ARG A 610 -11.73 30.26 26.22
N SER A 611 -10.46 29.97 26.49
CA SER A 611 -9.95 29.68 27.83
C SER A 611 -9.63 30.93 28.64
N ALA A 612 -9.73 32.12 28.02
CA ALA A 612 -9.40 33.42 28.62
C ALA A 612 -8.01 33.42 29.28
N ARG A 613 -7.03 32.84 28.57
CA ARG A 613 -5.63 32.78 28.99
C ARG A 613 -4.75 33.51 27.99
N ASP A 614 -3.89 34.38 28.48
CA ASP A 614 -2.88 35.06 27.70
C ASP A 614 -1.54 35.03 28.44
N ALA A 615 -0.46 34.90 27.68
CA ALA A 615 0.90 34.95 28.22
C ALA A 615 1.89 35.26 27.11
N GLU A 616 3.06 35.77 27.49
CA GLU A 616 4.22 35.88 26.61
C GLU A 616 4.81 34.49 26.35
N TRP A 617 4.92 34.14 25.07
CA TRP A 617 5.65 32.96 24.59
C TRP A 617 7.09 33.37 24.26
N THR A 618 8.05 32.55 24.67
CA THR A 618 9.46 32.68 24.31
C THR A 618 9.96 31.40 23.63
N PRO A 619 11.09 31.43 22.89
CA PRO A 619 11.66 30.22 22.30
C PRO A 619 11.97 29.09 23.31
N ALA A 620 12.12 29.41 24.60
CA ALA A 620 12.35 28.42 25.66
C ALA A 620 11.09 27.59 26.00
N ASP A 621 9.91 28.09 25.67
CA ASP A 621 8.62 27.43 25.91
C ASP A 621 8.32 26.30 24.90
N GLY A 622 9.11 26.22 23.83
CA GLY A 622 8.97 25.18 22.81
C GLY A 622 7.75 25.37 21.92
N THR A 623 7.04 24.29 21.62
CA THR A 623 5.88 24.34 20.70
C THR A 623 4.69 25.08 21.30
N LEU A 624 3.78 25.60 20.46
CA LEU A 624 2.53 26.20 20.93
C LEU A 624 1.66 25.24 21.75
N LEU A 625 1.77 23.92 21.51
CA LEU A 625 1.12 22.92 22.36
C LEU A 625 1.75 22.84 23.75
N GLU A 626 3.09 22.78 23.84
CA GLU A 626 3.80 22.75 25.14
C GLU A 626 3.52 24.02 25.95
N PHE A 627 3.48 25.17 25.29
CA PHE A 627 3.09 26.44 25.91
C PHE A 627 1.63 26.46 26.37
N ALA A 628 0.69 25.98 25.55
CA ALA A 628 -0.72 25.87 25.97
C ALA A 628 -0.86 25.00 27.23
N GLU A 629 -0.19 23.85 27.25
CA GLU A 629 -0.22 22.91 28.36
C GLU A 629 0.41 23.48 29.64
N SER A 630 1.51 24.22 29.53
CA SER A 630 2.14 24.89 30.69
C SER A 630 1.27 25.98 31.30
N ARG A 631 0.33 26.54 30.52
CA ARG A 631 -0.68 27.51 30.98
C ARG A 631 -2.01 26.87 31.39
N GLY A 632 -2.08 25.53 31.43
CA GLY A 632 -3.28 24.78 31.80
C GLY A 632 -4.39 24.79 30.73
N VAL A 633 -4.07 25.17 29.48
CA VAL A 633 -5.00 25.16 28.35
C VAL A 633 -5.04 23.74 27.77
N THR A 634 -6.24 23.15 27.73
CA THR A 634 -6.41 21.80 27.19
C THR A 634 -6.54 21.83 25.67
N VAL A 635 -5.56 21.27 24.98
CA VAL A 635 -5.58 21.10 23.53
C VAL A 635 -5.64 19.61 23.19
N PRO A 636 -6.60 19.15 22.38
CA PRO A 636 -6.59 17.79 21.86
C PRO A 636 -5.27 17.50 21.17
N SER A 637 -4.53 16.48 21.61
CA SER A 637 -3.26 16.10 21.02
C SER A 637 -3.08 14.58 21.06
N ASP A 638 -2.32 14.06 20.10
CA ASP A 638 -2.04 12.63 19.95
C ASP A 638 -0.57 12.43 19.55
N CYS A 639 -0.23 12.47 18.26
CA CYS A 639 1.14 12.14 17.78
C CYS A 639 2.27 13.06 18.26
N ARG A 640 1.96 14.32 18.63
CA ARG A 640 2.92 15.41 18.91
C ARG A 640 4.06 15.59 17.90
N ALA A 641 3.85 15.16 16.65
CA ALA A 641 4.85 15.16 15.58
C ALA A 641 4.32 15.73 14.27
N GLY A 642 3.08 16.23 14.24
CA GLY A 642 2.46 16.80 13.04
C GLY A 642 1.92 15.78 12.03
N SER A 643 1.76 14.52 12.42
CA SER A 643 1.27 13.45 11.52
C SER A 643 -0.23 13.14 11.64
N CYS A 644 -0.86 13.39 12.80
CA CYS A 644 -2.26 12.98 13.05
C CYS A 644 -3.32 14.08 12.86
N GLY A 645 -2.94 15.35 12.90
CA GLY A 645 -3.87 16.48 12.79
C GLY A 645 -4.66 16.84 14.07
N THR A 646 -4.65 16.00 15.11
CA THR A 646 -5.49 16.18 16.33
C THR A 646 -5.31 17.54 17.01
N CYS A 647 -4.11 18.11 16.99
CA CYS A 647 -3.82 19.43 17.59
C CYS A 647 -4.20 20.63 16.71
N ALA A 648 -4.85 20.42 15.56
CA ALA A 648 -5.27 21.50 14.70
C ALA A 648 -6.16 22.49 15.49
N THR A 649 -5.79 23.75 15.43
CA THR A 649 -6.47 24.84 16.13
C THR A 649 -6.59 26.04 15.20
N ARG A 650 -7.77 26.68 15.18
CA ARG A 650 -8.01 27.86 14.36
C ARG A 650 -7.19 29.04 14.85
N VAL A 651 -6.48 29.69 13.94
CA VAL A 651 -5.74 30.94 14.18
C VAL A 651 -6.69 32.10 13.84
N LEU A 652 -7.00 32.92 14.83
CA LEU A 652 -7.91 34.06 14.71
C LEU A 652 -7.18 35.33 14.26
N SER A 653 -5.95 35.53 14.73
CA SER A 653 -5.04 36.60 14.29
C SER A 653 -3.58 36.19 14.51
N GLY A 654 -2.66 36.85 13.82
CA GLY A 654 -1.24 36.50 13.82
C GLY A 654 -0.91 35.35 12.87
N ALA A 655 0.34 34.90 12.91
CA ALA A 655 0.85 33.82 12.06
C ALA A 655 1.70 32.84 12.87
N VAL A 656 1.82 31.61 12.37
CA VAL A 656 2.65 30.56 12.95
C VAL A 656 3.68 30.09 11.94
N ASP A 657 4.85 29.70 12.45
CA ASP A 657 5.88 28.99 11.71
C ASP A 657 5.95 27.54 12.19
N TYR A 658 6.38 26.64 11.32
CA TYR A 658 6.54 25.23 11.63
C TYR A 658 8.01 24.86 11.85
N LEU A 659 8.30 24.23 12.98
CA LEU A 659 9.66 23.85 13.37
C LEU A 659 10.27 22.79 12.42
N HIS A 660 9.40 21.98 11.82
CA HIS A 660 9.73 20.90 10.90
C HIS A 660 8.56 20.60 9.97
N ALA A 661 8.81 19.82 8.91
CA ALA A 661 7.79 19.40 7.98
C ALA A 661 6.79 18.44 8.63
N TYR A 662 5.53 18.47 8.20
CA TYR A 662 4.42 17.70 8.77
C TYR A 662 3.61 16.98 7.68
N ASP A 663 2.81 15.98 8.08
CA ASP A 663 2.05 15.12 7.16
C ASP A 663 0.54 15.34 7.24
N ALA A 664 0.05 15.85 8.38
CA ALA A 664 -1.39 16.05 8.57
C ALA A 664 -1.93 17.16 7.65
N ALA A 665 -3.06 16.90 7.02
CA ALA A 665 -3.84 17.94 6.37
C ALA A 665 -4.29 18.99 7.40
N VAL A 666 -4.13 20.26 7.06
CA VAL A 666 -4.51 21.40 7.90
C VAL A 666 -5.51 22.25 7.13
N GLU A 667 -6.70 22.45 7.69
CA GLU A 667 -7.70 23.33 7.09
C GLU A 667 -7.16 24.76 6.98
N PRO A 668 -7.49 25.51 5.91
CA PRO A 668 -7.10 26.91 5.79
C PRO A 668 -7.52 27.73 7.01
N GLY A 669 -6.56 28.46 7.60
CA GLY A 669 -6.75 29.23 8.82
C GLY A 669 -6.57 28.45 10.14
N CYS A 670 -6.16 27.18 10.07
CA CYS A 670 -5.78 26.38 11.24
C CYS A 670 -4.26 26.13 11.31
N ALA A 671 -3.78 25.80 12.50
CA ALA A 671 -2.37 25.51 12.79
C ALA A 671 -2.22 24.22 13.62
N LEU A 672 -1.18 23.42 13.35
CA LEU A 672 -0.84 22.24 14.15
C LEU A 672 0.02 22.63 15.35
N LEU A 673 -0.61 22.92 16.49
CA LEU A 673 0.10 23.45 17.67
C LEU A 673 1.27 22.58 18.16
N CYS A 674 1.23 21.26 17.94
CA CYS A 674 2.29 20.35 18.40
C CYS A 674 3.62 20.46 17.64
N VAL A 675 3.65 21.22 16.56
CA VAL A 675 4.84 21.43 15.71
C VAL A 675 5.01 22.88 15.28
N ALA A 676 4.12 23.76 15.75
CA ALA A 676 4.08 25.17 15.41
C ALA A 676 4.67 26.04 16.53
N GLN A 677 5.22 27.18 16.15
CA GLN A 677 5.65 28.29 17.00
C GLN A 677 5.06 29.61 16.45
N PRO A 678 4.98 30.69 17.23
CA PRO A 678 4.64 32.01 16.69
C PRO A 678 5.62 32.45 15.60
N ALA A 679 5.11 33.04 14.52
CA ALA A 679 5.95 33.57 13.45
C ALA A 679 6.57 34.92 13.83
N ALA A 680 7.80 35.19 13.34
CA ALA A 680 8.46 36.47 13.53
C ALA A 680 7.84 37.55 12.64
N ARG A 681 6.76 38.21 13.12
CA ARG A 681 6.25 39.46 12.56
C ARG A 681 6.03 40.47 13.67
N ALA A 682 6.53 41.70 13.45
CA ALA A 682 6.55 42.74 14.47
C ALA A 682 5.13 43.22 14.82
N GLY A 683 4.70 42.96 16.06
CA GLY A 683 3.67 43.76 16.76
C GLY A 683 2.26 43.19 16.87
N GLU A 684 1.92 42.04 16.26
CA GLU A 684 0.58 41.45 16.39
C GLU A 684 0.55 40.26 17.36
N PRO A 685 -0.39 40.21 18.32
CA PRO A 685 -0.57 39.04 19.18
C PRO A 685 -1.09 37.85 18.38
N LEU A 686 -0.57 36.66 18.67
CA LEU A 686 -1.10 35.41 18.12
C LEU A 686 -2.34 35.02 18.90
N VAL A 687 -3.51 35.05 18.25
CA VAL A 687 -4.78 34.69 18.90
C VAL A 687 -5.25 33.34 18.37
N LEU A 688 -5.41 32.38 19.27
CA LEU A 688 -5.86 31.01 18.99
C LEU A 688 -7.28 30.81 19.54
N ASP A 689 -8.13 30.11 18.78
CA ASP A 689 -9.51 29.80 19.17
C ASP A 689 -9.57 28.67 20.22
N ARG A 690 -9.05 28.91 21.42
CA ARG A 690 -8.87 27.92 22.49
C ARG A 690 -9.14 28.41 23.89
#